data_AF-A0A6L9ZKI5-F1
#
_entry.id   AF-A0A6L9ZKI5-F1
#
_cell.length_a   1.000
_cell.length_b   1.000
_cell.length_c   1.000
_cell.angle_alpha   90.00
_cell.angle_beta   90.00
_cell.angle_gamma   90.00
#
_symmetry.space_group_name_H-M   'P 1'
#
loop_
_entity.id
_entity.type
_entity.pdbx_description
1 polymer ?
#
loop_
_entity_poly.entity_id
_entity_poly.type
_entity_poly.pdbx_seq_one_letter_code
_entity_poly.pdbx_strand_id
1 'polypeptide(L)'
;MIQKTEKSTLIITSMHRSGSSLTASILQSSGLHIGRKLMEGTEDNPQGYFENLDFYEFHQQVLESQGIDRDGWTLQERIDIEENFVERAKEIIAKNSISGNWGWKEPRTTLFLDFWANLLPNAKFLLIYRSPWEVVNSLYSRQDKIFQSQPELTVKLWLHYNQKIIDFYNHAANRCLLINIQTIINNQQVFIEAINQKFKTNFNYPPANIYEPSLFNNQLSAEDHRSTLIDYYFPEAIEMYQELEARAWKPADETPDFSWQEKIKSSPYRIWAFQDWMNFCSLESQNKNLLAEVEKYKDQYQQSQLELTQTKSQLTQTQDELEKYVSQLDTTETTLLESQKQLHTTETALEETQSQLKKVEHIQTRFDQTEKELATAKSQLHQTQTELTQCQSKLHQTESELKKDREIEKELIQTKSELQQTQGDLVQNQSQLHQTQEELEQFTYRLQQTELVWKNSQSQLEKTEVLLEKSESQNKQTQAELGKVKHNLYETQAILKVYQNQLHQTQEEWENSQSQLIVTEAALQQDREQLKNAEKALKKSHSQLKQTQAELGVTKHNLCEARGELVVYKNQLHQTQEEWENSQSKLTTTEAILQESQSKLQVKQAELTESNSQLQKHKQELEKSESELQKTSQELQQTQSHLNQTQGELTESNSQLQKHQQELEKSEYELQKTNQELEQTQSQLNQTQGELTESNSQLQKHQQELEKSEYELQKTNQELEQTQSQLNQTQGELTESNSQLEQKETILQQSETQLKELQKNQQEWEISKSQLHKTKQELKRTNLQMQELQTELVESNSQLQQTEILLEQSHSQIKQTKTLLKEFQTQLHQTDEERKNQQLQLQETQTVLQQVQTQWRQTEILLQQSQSQQQNSQKELVKTKSQLTQTQSELEKLQYQQAILRNYKSESQTEYQLLVWEAWYAYQKDDLVEMQDRLQKSLKYTENSRTEIVMEWLDSFANFSQQKGIEFDSEKLTNSEEWQKLMKRTMKIQNKVLVGSEK
;
A
#
# COMPACT_ATOMS: atom_id res chain seq x y z
N MET A 1 -6.27 -50.73 -41.44
CA MET A 1 -6.91 -49.49 -41.91
C MET A 1 -6.64 -48.43 -40.85
N ILE A 2 -5.73 -47.49 -41.14
CA ILE A 2 -5.51 -46.32 -40.27
C ILE A 2 -6.72 -45.41 -40.49
N GLN A 3 -7.59 -45.28 -39.48
CA GLN A 3 -8.67 -44.28 -39.54
C GLN A 3 -8.02 -42.91 -39.75
N LYS A 4 -8.31 -42.27 -40.89
CA LYS A 4 -7.97 -40.86 -41.10
C LYS A 4 -8.63 -40.08 -39.97
N THR A 5 -7.82 -39.52 -39.07
CA THR A 5 -8.27 -38.59 -38.04
C THR A 5 -8.90 -37.39 -38.73
N GLU A 6 -10.22 -37.25 -38.63
CA GLU A 6 -10.92 -36.06 -39.11
C GLU A 6 -10.47 -34.87 -38.26
N LYS A 7 -10.10 -33.76 -38.92
CA LYS A 7 -9.80 -32.49 -38.25
C LYS A 7 -11.06 -32.05 -37.49
N SER A 8 -11.01 -32.04 -36.17
CA SER A 8 -12.15 -31.61 -35.36
C SER A 8 -11.94 -30.19 -34.86
N THR A 9 -12.85 -29.30 -35.25
CA THR A 9 -12.96 -27.96 -34.66
C THR A 9 -13.93 -28.04 -33.49
N LEU A 10 -13.45 -27.77 -32.27
CA LEU A 10 -14.25 -27.89 -31.05
C LEU A 10 -14.43 -26.52 -30.38
N ILE A 11 -15.66 -26.01 -30.41
CA ILE A 11 -16.03 -24.70 -29.86
C ILE A 11 -16.60 -24.91 -28.47
N ILE A 12 -16.03 -24.25 -27.47
CA ILE A 12 -16.44 -24.35 -26.06
C ILE A 12 -17.10 -23.04 -25.67
N THR A 13 -18.36 -23.09 -25.26
CA THR A 13 -19.07 -21.89 -24.84
C THR A 13 -20.12 -22.16 -23.76
N SER A 14 -20.54 -21.08 -23.10
CA SER A 14 -21.43 -21.10 -21.96
C SER A 14 -21.88 -19.68 -21.63
N MET A 15 -22.85 -19.55 -20.72
CA MET A 15 -22.96 -18.32 -19.92
C MET A 15 -21.65 -18.08 -19.14
N HIS A 16 -21.30 -16.81 -18.91
CA HIS A 16 -20.17 -16.45 -18.04
C HIS A 16 -20.28 -17.15 -16.69
N ARG A 17 -19.13 -17.51 -16.08
CA ARG A 17 -19.04 -18.18 -14.76
C ARG A 17 -19.68 -19.58 -14.68
N SER A 18 -20.00 -20.20 -15.82
CA SER A 18 -20.49 -21.59 -15.87
C SER A 18 -19.39 -22.66 -15.97
N GLY A 19 -18.11 -22.28 -15.78
CA GLY A 19 -16.99 -23.23 -15.73
C GLY A 19 -16.36 -23.60 -17.08
N SER A 20 -16.66 -22.88 -18.16
CA SER A 20 -16.05 -23.14 -19.48
C SER A 20 -14.52 -23.01 -19.49
N SER A 21 -13.92 -22.19 -18.62
CA SER A 21 -12.44 -22.10 -18.48
C SER A 21 -11.83 -23.41 -17.95
N LEU A 22 -12.49 -24.05 -16.96
CA LEU A 22 -12.05 -25.34 -16.43
C LEU A 22 -12.14 -26.42 -17.51
N THR A 23 -13.27 -26.46 -18.22
CA THR A 23 -13.45 -27.38 -19.35
C THR A 23 -12.39 -27.19 -20.43
N ALA A 24 -12.06 -25.94 -20.75
CA ALA A 24 -11.00 -25.60 -21.69
C ALA A 24 -9.62 -26.09 -21.22
N SER A 25 -9.27 -25.87 -19.95
CA SER A 25 -8.01 -26.36 -19.37
C SER A 25 -7.88 -27.89 -19.45
N ILE A 26 -8.94 -28.62 -19.07
CA ILE A 26 -8.99 -30.09 -19.18
C ILE A 26 -8.76 -30.52 -20.63
N LEU A 27 -9.48 -29.93 -21.58
CA LEU A 27 -9.36 -30.30 -23.00
C LEU A 27 -8.01 -29.93 -23.60
N GLN A 28 -7.42 -28.80 -23.18
CA GLN A 28 -6.08 -28.42 -23.62
C GLN A 28 -5.04 -29.42 -23.14
N SER A 29 -5.12 -29.85 -21.88
CA SER A 29 -4.25 -30.91 -21.33
C SER A 29 -4.44 -32.24 -22.06
N SER A 30 -5.64 -32.49 -22.58
CA SER A 30 -6.01 -33.66 -23.39
C SER A 30 -5.65 -33.54 -24.87
N GLY A 31 -5.03 -32.43 -25.31
CA GLY A 31 -4.52 -32.25 -26.67
C GLY A 31 -5.37 -31.37 -27.60
N LEU A 32 -6.33 -30.60 -27.08
CA LEU A 32 -7.03 -29.56 -27.85
C LEU A 32 -6.18 -28.29 -27.95
N HIS A 33 -5.98 -27.78 -29.15
CA HIS A 33 -5.32 -26.48 -29.34
C HIS A 33 -6.35 -25.33 -29.33
N ILE A 34 -6.44 -24.61 -28.20
CA ILE A 34 -7.43 -23.53 -27.97
C ILE A 34 -7.01 -22.17 -28.56
N GLY A 35 -5.75 -22.01 -28.94
CA GLY A 35 -5.22 -20.77 -29.51
C GLY A 35 -3.78 -20.50 -29.09
N ARG A 36 -3.09 -19.61 -29.81
CA ARG A 36 -1.72 -19.19 -29.47
C ARG A 36 -1.70 -17.94 -28.58
N LYS A 37 -2.71 -17.08 -28.72
CA LYS A 37 -2.87 -15.83 -27.99
C LYS A 37 -4.04 -16.00 -27.02
N LEU A 38 -3.74 -16.40 -25.78
CA LEU A 38 -4.74 -16.62 -24.74
C LEU A 38 -4.79 -15.43 -23.79
N MET A 39 -5.97 -15.14 -23.25
CA MET A 39 -6.16 -14.12 -22.21
C MET A 39 -5.44 -14.52 -20.91
N GLU A 40 -4.71 -13.57 -20.33
CA GLU A 40 -3.99 -13.73 -19.06
C GLU A 40 -4.96 -13.94 -17.88
N GLY A 41 -4.48 -14.57 -16.81
CA GLY A 41 -5.24 -14.73 -15.57
C GLY A 41 -5.41 -13.39 -14.85
N THR A 42 -6.53 -13.25 -14.14
CA THR A 42 -6.77 -12.12 -13.22
C THR A 42 -6.92 -12.63 -11.79
N GLU A 43 -7.06 -11.73 -10.81
CA GLU A 43 -7.33 -12.11 -9.41
C GLU A 43 -8.55 -13.04 -9.27
N ASP A 44 -9.59 -12.84 -10.09
CA ASP A 44 -10.81 -13.67 -10.12
C ASP A 44 -10.62 -15.06 -10.76
N ASN A 45 -9.52 -15.26 -11.50
CA ASN A 45 -9.16 -16.53 -12.14
C ASN A 45 -7.64 -16.62 -12.42
N PRO A 46 -6.83 -16.94 -11.40
CA PRO A 46 -5.36 -16.90 -11.48
C PRO A 46 -4.76 -17.86 -12.50
N GLN A 47 -5.48 -18.94 -12.85
CA GLN A 47 -5.01 -19.97 -13.80
C GLN A 47 -5.23 -19.57 -15.28
N GLY A 48 -5.79 -18.38 -15.55
CA GLY A 48 -6.09 -17.92 -16.90
C GLY A 48 -7.50 -18.27 -17.37
N TYR A 49 -8.05 -17.46 -18.28
CA TYR A 49 -9.41 -17.65 -18.80
C TYR A 49 -9.51 -18.68 -19.92
N PHE A 50 -8.36 -19.09 -20.48
CA PHE A 50 -8.27 -19.95 -21.66
C PHE A 50 -9.09 -19.41 -22.84
N GLU A 51 -9.28 -18.09 -22.88
CA GLU A 51 -10.03 -17.40 -23.93
C GLU A 51 -9.09 -17.02 -25.07
N ASN A 52 -9.48 -17.37 -26.29
CA ASN A 52 -8.72 -17.00 -27.47
C ASN A 52 -8.98 -15.53 -27.80
N LEU A 53 -7.93 -14.71 -27.73
CA LEU A 53 -8.05 -13.25 -27.86
C LEU A 53 -8.58 -12.80 -29.22
N ASP A 54 -8.33 -13.56 -30.30
CA ASP A 54 -8.86 -13.20 -31.62
C ASP A 54 -10.40 -13.24 -31.65
N PHE A 55 -11.00 -14.27 -31.04
CA PHE A 55 -12.46 -14.42 -30.95
C PHE A 55 -13.06 -13.50 -29.88
N TYR A 56 -12.35 -13.30 -28.76
CA TYR A 56 -12.72 -12.35 -27.72
C TYR A 56 -12.86 -10.93 -28.27
N GLU A 57 -11.83 -10.44 -28.97
CA GLU A 57 -11.79 -9.10 -29.57
C GLU A 57 -12.86 -8.97 -30.66
N PHE A 58 -13.08 -10.02 -31.45
CA PHE A 58 -14.14 -10.06 -32.45
C PHE A 58 -15.53 -9.85 -31.84
N HIS A 59 -15.89 -10.63 -30.80
CA HIS A 59 -17.20 -10.49 -30.16
C HIS A 59 -17.38 -9.11 -29.52
N GLN A 60 -16.35 -8.54 -28.89
CA GLN A 60 -16.43 -7.17 -28.34
C GLN A 60 -16.78 -6.16 -29.43
N GLN A 61 -16.04 -6.18 -30.53
CA GLN A 61 -16.18 -5.16 -31.56
C GLN A 61 -17.52 -5.26 -32.28
N VAL A 62 -18.06 -6.47 -32.48
CA VAL A 62 -19.41 -6.64 -33.03
C VAL A 62 -20.47 -6.09 -32.06
N LEU A 63 -20.35 -6.38 -30.77
CA LEU A 63 -21.28 -5.86 -29.75
C LEU A 63 -21.20 -4.32 -29.66
N GLU A 64 -20.00 -3.77 -29.58
CA GLU A 64 -19.74 -2.32 -29.49
C GLU A 64 -20.24 -1.57 -30.73
N SER A 65 -20.13 -2.16 -31.93
CA SER A 65 -20.64 -1.54 -33.17
C SER A 65 -22.15 -1.27 -33.14
N GLN A 66 -22.87 -1.98 -32.28
CA GLN A 66 -24.32 -1.85 -32.08
C GLN A 66 -24.69 -1.14 -30.77
N GLY A 67 -23.71 -0.59 -30.04
CA GLY A 67 -23.92 0.03 -28.74
C GLY A 67 -24.29 -0.96 -27.63
N ILE A 68 -23.97 -2.25 -27.81
CA ILE A 68 -24.18 -3.30 -26.81
C ILE A 68 -22.94 -3.38 -25.91
N ASP A 69 -23.15 -3.70 -24.64
CA ASP A 69 -22.07 -3.90 -23.66
C ASP A 69 -21.03 -4.92 -24.18
N ARG A 70 -19.75 -4.54 -24.10
CA ARG A 70 -18.61 -5.32 -24.63
C ARG A 70 -18.43 -6.70 -23.99
N ASP A 71 -18.85 -6.85 -22.74
CA ASP A 71 -18.77 -8.12 -22.01
C ASP A 71 -20.01 -8.98 -22.27
N GLY A 72 -20.89 -8.56 -23.17
CA GLY A 72 -22.05 -9.32 -23.60
C GLY A 72 -23.16 -9.37 -22.55
N TRP A 73 -23.21 -8.36 -21.67
CA TRP A 73 -24.32 -8.13 -20.75
C TRP A 73 -25.55 -7.60 -21.49
N THR A 74 -26.13 -8.46 -22.33
CA THR A 74 -27.25 -8.12 -23.20
C THR A 74 -28.36 -9.16 -23.13
N LEU A 75 -29.60 -8.67 -23.27
CA LEU A 75 -30.81 -9.49 -23.44
C LEU A 75 -31.34 -9.39 -24.89
N GLN A 76 -30.57 -8.77 -25.79
CA GLN A 76 -30.96 -8.58 -27.18
C GLN A 76 -31.02 -9.93 -27.89
N GLU A 77 -32.19 -10.25 -28.46
CA GLU A 77 -32.42 -11.55 -29.10
C GLU A 77 -31.57 -11.78 -30.35
N ARG A 78 -31.21 -10.73 -31.08
CA ARG A 78 -30.48 -10.85 -32.34
C ARG A 78 -29.35 -9.85 -32.42
N ILE A 79 -28.15 -10.35 -32.70
CA ILE A 79 -26.97 -9.55 -32.99
C ILE A 79 -26.74 -9.61 -34.49
N ASP A 80 -26.85 -8.47 -35.17
CA ASP A 80 -26.60 -8.40 -36.61
C ASP A 80 -25.08 -8.28 -36.85
N ILE A 81 -24.57 -8.99 -37.86
CA ILE A 81 -23.12 -9.03 -38.14
C ILE A 81 -22.92 -8.43 -39.53
N GLU A 82 -22.29 -7.26 -39.58
CA GLU A 82 -21.97 -6.57 -40.82
C GLU A 82 -20.95 -7.37 -41.66
N GLU A 83 -20.95 -7.14 -42.99
CA GLU A 83 -20.15 -7.92 -43.95
C GLU A 83 -18.63 -7.80 -43.71
N ASN A 84 -18.15 -6.65 -43.24
CA ASN A 84 -16.77 -6.44 -42.80
C ASN A 84 -16.34 -7.40 -41.67
N PHE A 85 -17.22 -7.65 -40.69
CA PHE A 85 -16.97 -8.60 -39.61
C PHE A 85 -17.02 -10.04 -40.12
N VAL A 86 -17.85 -10.36 -41.12
CA VAL A 86 -17.86 -11.70 -41.74
C VAL A 86 -16.49 -12.01 -42.37
N GLU A 87 -15.89 -11.09 -43.12
CA GLU A 87 -14.56 -11.31 -43.70
C GLU A 87 -13.49 -11.47 -42.63
N ARG A 88 -13.52 -10.61 -41.60
CA ARG A 88 -12.59 -10.73 -40.46
C ARG A 88 -12.73 -12.06 -39.72
N ALA A 89 -13.95 -12.57 -39.55
CA ALA A 89 -14.18 -13.87 -38.92
C ALA A 89 -13.54 -15.01 -39.74
N LYS A 90 -13.60 -14.95 -41.08
CA LYS A 90 -12.92 -15.92 -41.96
C LYS A 90 -11.40 -15.86 -41.80
N GLU A 91 -10.82 -14.66 -41.67
CA GLU A 91 -9.39 -14.47 -41.41
C GLU A 91 -8.97 -15.07 -40.06
N ILE A 92 -9.76 -14.82 -39.00
CA ILE A 92 -9.53 -15.38 -37.66
C ILE A 92 -9.56 -16.91 -37.70
N ILE A 93 -10.53 -17.50 -38.41
CA ILE A 93 -10.62 -18.95 -38.62
C ILE A 93 -9.37 -19.46 -39.35
N ALA A 94 -8.96 -18.83 -40.45
CA ALA A 94 -7.80 -19.25 -41.23
C ALA A 94 -6.51 -19.20 -40.41
N LYS A 95 -6.35 -18.15 -39.59
CA LYS A 95 -5.22 -17.95 -38.69
C LYS A 95 -5.13 -19.01 -37.58
N ASN A 96 -6.28 -19.41 -37.02
CA ASN A 96 -6.34 -20.34 -35.88
C ASN A 96 -6.47 -21.82 -36.30
N SER A 97 -6.80 -22.10 -37.56
CA SER A 97 -6.90 -23.45 -38.11
C SER A 97 -5.53 -24.10 -38.24
N ILE A 98 -5.19 -25.02 -37.32
CA ILE A 98 -3.93 -25.77 -37.34
C ILE A 98 -4.10 -27.23 -37.80
N SER A 99 -3.00 -27.99 -37.89
CA SER A 99 -2.98 -29.37 -38.41
C SER A 99 -3.59 -30.43 -37.48
N GLY A 100 -3.94 -30.10 -36.23
CA GLY A 100 -4.54 -31.00 -35.23
C GLY A 100 -5.96 -30.61 -34.81
N ASN A 101 -6.45 -31.22 -33.72
CA ASN A 101 -7.71 -30.81 -33.08
C ASN A 101 -7.53 -29.39 -32.54
N TRP A 102 -8.36 -28.47 -33.01
CA TRP A 102 -8.27 -27.07 -32.65
C TRP A 102 -9.64 -26.53 -32.30
N GLY A 103 -9.68 -25.37 -31.69
CA GLY A 103 -10.92 -24.73 -31.33
C GLY A 103 -10.67 -23.46 -30.54
N TRP A 104 -11.72 -22.96 -29.91
CA TRP A 104 -11.59 -21.86 -28.97
C TRP A 104 -12.61 -22.04 -27.85
N LYS A 105 -12.30 -21.42 -26.71
CA LYS A 105 -13.26 -21.16 -25.65
C LYS A 105 -13.49 -19.67 -25.58
N GLU A 106 -14.75 -19.26 -25.58
CA GLU A 106 -15.13 -17.88 -25.28
C GLU A 106 -16.65 -17.85 -24.93
N PRO A 107 -17.07 -17.35 -23.74
CA PRO A 107 -18.47 -17.38 -23.30
C PRO A 107 -19.46 -16.65 -24.23
N ARG A 108 -19.11 -15.47 -24.75
CA ARG A 108 -19.98 -14.70 -25.67
C ARG A 108 -20.20 -15.38 -27.00
N THR A 109 -19.37 -16.35 -27.40
CA THR A 109 -19.64 -17.24 -28.54
C THR A 109 -21.07 -17.81 -28.49
N THR A 110 -21.64 -17.99 -27.29
CA THR A 110 -23.05 -18.37 -27.07
C THR A 110 -24.03 -17.47 -27.84
N LEU A 111 -23.78 -16.16 -27.88
CA LEU A 111 -24.60 -15.18 -28.58
C LEU A 111 -24.42 -15.23 -30.12
N PHE A 112 -23.39 -15.94 -30.60
CA PHE A 112 -22.98 -16.02 -32.01
C PHE A 112 -22.99 -17.46 -32.55
N LEU A 113 -23.68 -18.39 -31.87
CA LEU A 113 -23.64 -19.82 -32.19
C LEU A 113 -24.01 -20.12 -33.66
N ASP A 114 -25.11 -19.55 -34.14
CA ASP A 114 -25.56 -19.75 -35.53
C ASP A 114 -24.59 -19.16 -36.55
N PHE A 115 -24.01 -18.00 -36.24
CA PHE A 115 -23.01 -17.37 -37.11
C PHE A 115 -21.78 -18.26 -37.30
N TRP A 116 -21.19 -18.74 -36.21
CA TRP A 116 -20.01 -19.60 -36.27
C TRP A 116 -20.33 -20.96 -36.86
N ALA A 117 -21.52 -21.50 -36.58
CA ALA A 117 -22.00 -22.72 -37.18
C ALA A 117 -22.11 -22.65 -38.72
N ASN A 118 -22.53 -21.50 -39.26
CA ASN A 118 -22.66 -21.30 -40.69
C ASN A 118 -21.28 -21.19 -41.37
N LEU A 119 -20.32 -20.51 -40.73
CA LEU A 119 -18.95 -20.42 -41.25
C LEU A 119 -18.16 -21.73 -41.12
N LEU A 120 -18.45 -22.52 -40.09
CA LEU A 120 -17.80 -23.80 -39.80
C LEU A 120 -18.84 -24.93 -39.67
N PRO A 121 -19.39 -25.44 -40.79
CA PRO A 121 -20.47 -26.43 -40.76
C PRO A 121 -20.08 -27.75 -40.08
N ASN A 122 -18.79 -28.08 -40.07
CA ASN A 122 -18.26 -29.29 -39.44
C ASN A 122 -17.83 -29.11 -37.97
N ALA A 123 -17.89 -27.88 -37.43
CA ALA A 123 -17.52 -27.64 -36.04
C ALA A 123 -18.43 -28.40 -35.07
N LYS A 124 -17.84 -28.81 -33.96
CA LYS A 124 -18.50 -29.45 -32.82
C LYS A 124 -18.56 -28.46 -31.67
N PHE A 125 -19.61 -28.54 -30.87
CA PHE A 125 -19.90 -27.56 -29.83
C PHE A 125 -20.00 -28.25 -28.47
N LEU A 126 -19.26 -27.74 -27.50
CA LEU A 126 -19.43 -28.06 -26.09
C LEU A 126 -20.18 -26.90 -25.44
N LEU A 127 -21.42 -27.21 -25.04
CA LEU A 127 -22.32 -26.24 -24.43
C LEU A 127 -22.33 -26.54 -22.92
N ILE A 128 -21.67 -25.69 -22.15
CA ILE A 128 -21.53 -25.87 -20.71
C ILE A 128 -22.58 -25.02 -20.00
N TYR A 129 -23.24 -25.59 -19.01
CA TYR A 129 -24.12 -24.84 -18.12
C TYR A 129 -23.81 -25.15 -16.65
N ARG A 130 -24.29 -24.26 -15.79
CA ARG A 130 -24.19 -24.34 -14.33
C ARG A 130 -25.49 -23.83 -13.73
N SER A 131 -25.80 -24.23 -12.51
CA SER A 131 -26.99 -23.78 -11.81
C SER A 131 -27.10 -22.25 -11.74
N PRO A 132 -28.31 -21.68 -11.82
CA PRO A 132 -28.49 -20.23 -11.84
C PRO A 132 -27.99 -19.57 -10.56
N TRP A 133 -28.18 -20.18 -9.38
CA TRP A 133 -27.75 -19.60 -8.11
C TRP A 133 -26.23 -19.54 -7.94
N GLU A 134 -25.49 -20.53 -8.46
CA GLU A 134 -24.03 -20.47 -8.42
C GLU A 134 -23.45 -19.45 -9.41
N VAL A 135 -24.06 -19.32 -10.60
CA VAL A 135 -23.64 -18.31 -11.59
C VAL A 135 -23.91 -16.91 -11.04
N VAL A 136 -25.10 -16.65 -10.50
CA VAL A 136 -25.44 -15.38 -9.85
C VAL A 136 -24.49 -15.07 -8.71
N ASN A 137 -24.23 -16.04 -7.81
CA ASN A 137 -23.27 -15.85 -6.72
C ASN A 137 -21.88 -15.44 -7.23
N SER A 138 -21.41 -16.12 -8.28
CA SER A 138 -20.10 -15.85 -8.85
C SER A 138 -20.04 -14.55 -9.65
N LEU A 139 -21.16 -14.01 -10.13
CA LEU A 139 -21.22 -12.70 -10.78
C LEU A 139 -21.25 -11.58 -9.75
N TYR A 140 -22.00 -11.73 -8.65
CA TYR A 140 -22.00 -10.75 -7.56
C TYR A 140 -20.63 -10.61 -6.91
N SER A 141 -19.87 -11.71 -6.75
CA SER A 141 -18.52 -11.63 -6.20
C SER A 141 -17.53 -10.83 -7.06
N ARG A 142 -17.79 -10.66 -8.37
CA ARG A 142 -16.96 -9.86 -9.29
C ARG A 142 -17.21 -8.35 -9.17
N GLN A 143 -18.31 -7.96 -8.51
CA GLN A 143 -18.67 -6.56 -8.25
C GLN A 143 -18.79 -5.67 -9.51
N ASP A 144 -19.15 -6.24 -10.67
CA ASP A 144 -19.35 -5.48 -11.91
C ASP A 144 -20.43 -4.39 -11.69
N LYS A 145 -20.13 -3.13 -12.06
CA LYS A 145 -20.96 -1.95 -11.78
C LYS A 145 -22.40 -2.07 -12.28
N ILE A 146 -22.60 -2.72 -13.43
CA ILE A 146 -23.93 -2.90 -14.03
C ILE A 146 -24.87 -3.67 -13.08
N PHE A 147 -24.37 -4.71 -12.42
CA PHE A 147 -25.16 -5.51 -11.48
C PHE A 147 -25.45 -4.78 -10.17
N GLN A 148 -24.62 -3.79 -9.79
CA GLN A 148 -24.91 -2.95 -8.63
C GLN A 148 -26.20 -2.12 -8.84
N SER A 149 -26.41 -1.65 -10.07
CA SER A 149 -27.61 -0.88 -10.43
C SER A 149 -28.83 -1.77 -10.76
N GLN A 150 -28.59 -3.01 -11.19
CA GLN A 150 -29.62 -3.96 -11.62
C GLN A 150 -29.23 -5.39 -11.22
N PRO A 151 -29.36 -5.77 -9.93
CA PRO A 151 -28.93 -7.09 -9.43
C PRO A 151 -29.61 -8.25 -10.17
N GLU A 152 -30.90 -8.11 -10.47
CA GLU A 152 -31.70 -9.14 -11.13
C GLU A 152 -31.30 -9.41 -12.59
N LEU A 153 -30.51 -8.51 -13.19
CA LEU A 153 -29.97 -8.70 -14.54
C LEU A 153 -29.12 -9.97 -14.63
N THR A 154 -28.44 -10.37 -13.55
CA THR A 154 -27.63 -11.60 -13.51
C THR A 154 -28.45 -12.86 -13.80
N VAL A 155 -29.66 -12.98 -13.24
CA VAL A 155 -30.59 -14.09 -13.47
C VAL A 155 -31.16 -14.03 -14.89
N LYS A 156 -31.54 -12.84 -15.35
CA LYS A 156 -32.06 -12.61 -16.72
C LYS A 156 -31.04 -12.96 -17.79
N LEU A 157 -29.76 -12.61 -17.57
CA LEU A 157 -28.66 -12.97 -18.48
C LEU A 157 -28.41 -14.47 -18.48
N TRP A 158 -28.47 -15.13 -17.31
CA TRP A 158 -28.37 -16.59 -17.23
C TRP A 158 -29.48 -17.26 -18.05
N LEU A 159 -30.73 -16.81 -17.90
CA LEU A 159 -31.86 -17.27 -18.69
C LEU A 159 -31.61 -17.06 -20.19
N HIS A 160 -31.21 -15.86 -20.58
CA HIS A 160 -31.00 -15.50 -21.98
C HIS A 160 -29.91 -16.34 -22.66
N TYR A 161 -28.74 -16.48 -22.04
CA TYR A 161 -27.65 -17.28 -22.60
C TYR A 161 -28.00 -18.76 -22.69
N ASN A 162 -28.66 -19.31 -21.67
CA ASN A 162 -29.07 -20.72 -21.70
C ASN A 162 -30.22 -20.97 -22.68
N GLN A 163 -31.10 -20.00 -22.92
CA GLN A 163 -32.06 -20.06 -24.02
C GLN A 163 -31.35 -20.15 -25.37
N LYS A 164 -30.32 -19.34 -25.62
CA LYS A 164 -29.49 -19.43 -26.85
C LYS A 164 -28.84 -20.80 -27.01
N ILE A 165 -28.36 -21.39 -25.92
CA ILE A 165 -27.83 -22.76 -25.90
C ILE A 165 -28.90 -23.78 -26.29
N ILE A 166 -30.10 -23.70 -25.70
CA ILE A 166 -31.21 -24.61 -25.98
C ILE A 166 -31.70 -24.48 -27.42
N ASP A 167 -31.91 -23.25 -27.89
CA ASP A 167 -32.36 -22.95 -29.25
C ASP A 167 -31.39 -23.57 -30.26
N PHE A 168 -30.09 -23.33 -30.07
CA PHE A 168 -29.06 -23.90 -30.92
C PHE A 168 -29.02 -25.44 -30.84
N TYR A 169 -29.09 -25.99 -29.63
CA TYR A 169 -29.09 -27.43 -29.41
C TYR A 169 -30.27 -28.13 -30.12
N ASN A 170 -31.46 -27.51 -30.13
CA ASN A 170 -32.66 -28.07 -30.76
C ASN A 170 -32.45 -28.41 -32.24
N HIS A 171 -31.68 -27.60 -32.99
CA HIS A 171 -31.44 -27.84 -34.42
C HIS A 171 -30.01 -28.33 -34.73
N ALA A 172 -29.10 -28.40 -33.75
CA ALA A 172 -27.71 -28.81 -33.93
C ALA A 172 -27.24 -29.96 -33.01
N ALA A 173 -28.16 -30.67 -32.33
CA ALA A 173 -27.86 -31.70 -31.32
C ALA A 173 -26.83 -32.76 -31.76
N ASN A 174 -26.80 -33.14 -33.04
CA ASN A 174 -25.87 -34.15 -33.57
C ASN A 174 -24.40 -33.73 -33.49
N ARG A 175 -24.12 -32.42 -33.39
CA ARG A 175 -22.77 -31.84 -33.28
C ARG A 175 -22.56 -31.08 -31.97
N CYS A 176 -23.49 -31.18 -31.02
CA CYS A 176 -23.42 -30.53 -29.71
C CYS A 176 -23.37 -31.55 -28.58
N LEU A 177 -22.56 -31.29 -27.56
CA LEU A 177 -22.61 -31.97 -26.27
C LEU A 177 -22.96 -30.94 -25.21
N LEU A 178 -24.17 -31.03 -24.67
CA LEU A 178 -24.67 -30.21 -23.56
C LEU A 178 -24.32 -30.89 -22.24
N ILE A 179 -23.71 -30.18 -21.30
CA ILE A 179 -23.20 -30.81 -20.06
C ILE A 179 -23.12 -29.82 -18.90
N ASN A 180 -23.45 -30.31 -17.69
CA ASN A 180 -23.29 -29.58 -16.45
C ASN A 180 -21.82 -29.58 -16.01
N ILE A 181 -21.31 -28.44 -15.56
CA ILE A 181 -19.95 -28.34 -15.03
C ILE A 181 -19.65 -29.31 -13.88
N GLN A 182 -20.62 -29.58 -12.99
CA GLN A 182 -20.41 -30.48 -11.86
C GLN A 182 -20.16 -31.92 -12.33
N THR A 183 -20.85 -32.35 -13.39
CA THR A 183 -20.62 -33.65 -14.01
C THR A 183 -19.21 -33.75 -14.60
N ILE A 184 -18.68 -32.67 -15.19
CA ILE A 184 -17.30 -32.63 -15.69
C ILE A 184 -16.31 -32.76 -14.53
N ILE A 185 -16.51 -32.00 -13.45
CA ILE A 185 -15.63 -32.01 -12.26
C ILE A 185 -15.55 -33.41 -11.66
N ASN A 186 -16.70 -34.07 -11.50
CA ASN A 186 -16.78 -35.39 -10.87
C ASN A 186 -16.28 -36.52 -11.79
N ASN A 187 -16.44 -36.38 -13.12
CA ASN A 187 -16.27 -37.48 -14.07
C ASN A 187 -15.35 -37.12 -15.26
N GLN A 188 -14.18 -36.51 -15.01
CA GLN A 188 -13.29 -35.96 -16.05
C GLN A 188 -12.85 -36.99 -17.12
N GLN A 189 -12.51 -38.23 -16.73
CA GLN A 189 -12.09 -39.26 -17.68
C GLN A 189 -13.25 -39.70 -18.58
N VAL A 190 -14.41 -39.99 -17.96
CA VAL A 190 -15.63 -40.40 -18.67
C VAL A 190 -16.12 -39.28 -19.60
N PHE A 191 -15.96 -38.03 -19.21
CA PHE A 191 -16.25 -36.85 -20.04
C PHE A 191 -15.42 -36.84 -21.34
N ILE A 192 -14.11 -37.08 -21.26
CA ILE A 192 -13.24 -37.15 -22.45
C ILE A 192 -13.61 -38.34 -23.34
N GLU A 193 -13.94 -39.49 -22.74
CA GLU A 193 -14.44 -40.65 -23.49
C GLU A 193 -15.73 -40.34 -24.24
N ALA A 194 -16.66 -39.64 -23.61
CA ALA A 194 -17.91 -39.23 -24.25
C ALA A 194 -17.69 -38.31 -25.45
N ILE A 195 -16.75 -37.36 -25.34
CA ILE A 195 -16.34 -36.50 -26.47
C ILE A 195 -15.75 -37.34 -27.60
N ASN A 196 -14.79 -38.22 -27.29
CA ASN A 196 -14.14 -39.07 -28.26
C ASN A 196 -15.12 -39.99 -28.99
N GLN A 197 -16.06 -40.59 -28.26
CA GLN A 197 -17.09 -41.46 -28.83
C GLN A 197 -18.08 -40.67 -29.69
N LYS A 198 -18.60 -39.54 -29.17
CA LYS A 198 -19.65 -38.76 -29.85
C LYS A 198 -19.12 -38.04 -31.09
N PHE A 199 -17.94 -37.44 -31.00
CA PHE A 199 -17.37 -36.63 -32.09
C PHE A 199 -16.29 -37.35 -32.89
N LYS A 200 -16.00 -38.62 -32.59
CA LYS A 200 -14.97 -39.41 -33.27
C LYS A 200 -13.59 -38.74 -33.22
N THR A 201 -13.25 -38.18 -32.06
CA THR A 201 -11.96 -37.53 -31.78
C THR A 201 -11.01 -38.47 -31.03
N ASN A 202 -9.72 -38.09 -30.97
CA ASN A 202 -8.67 -38.83 -30.28
C ASN A 202 -8.00 -37.95 -29.20
N PHE A 203 -8.78 -37.41 -28.25
CA PHE A 203 -8.23 -36.68 -27.10
C PHE A 203 -7.64 -37.66 -26.07
N ASN A 204 -6.52 -37.28 -25.47
CA ASN A 204 -5.87 -38.05 -24.41
C ASN A 204 -6.58 -37.87 -23.07
N TYR A 205 -6.38 -38.82 -22.15
CA TYR A 205 -6.88 -38.66 -20.79
C TYR A 205 -6.16 -37.51 -20.07
N PRO A 206 -6.89 -36.70 -19.28
CA PRO A 206 -6.30 -35.58 -18.56
C PRO A 206 -5.40 -36.09 -17.41
N PRO A 207 -4.25 -35.44 -17.13
CA PRO A 207 -3.46 -35.73 -15.93
C PRO A 207 -4.25 -35.53 -14.63
N ALA A 208 -3.86 -36.23 -13.56
CA ALA A 208 -4.45 -36.04 -12.23
C ALA A 208 -4.10 -34.64 -11.69
N ASN A 209 -5.05 -34.00 -10.99
CA ASN A 209 -4.88 -32.70 -10.30
C ASN A 209 -4.68 -31.45 -11.18
N ILE A 210 -5.31 -31.36 -12.36
CA ILE A 210 -5.26 -30.13 -13.21
C ILE A 210 -5.87 -28.90 -12.54
N TYR A 211 -6.66 -29.10 -11.49
CA TYR A 211 -7.55 -28.10 -10.94
C TYR A 211 -7.68 -28.24 -9.42
N GLU A 212 -7.83 -27.09 -8.75
CA GLU A 212 -7.97 -26.98 -7.30
C GLU A 212 -9.46 -27.08 -6.90
N PRO A 213 -9.92 -28.18 -6.24
CA PRO A 213 -11.33 -28.41 -5.92
C PRO A 213 -12.04 -27.29 -5.16
N SER A 214 -11.27 -26.45 -4.46
CA SER A 214 -11.73 -25.29 -3.68
C SER A 214 -12.44 -24.22 -4.53
N LEU A 215 -12.12 -24.04 -5.82
CA LEU A 215 -12.70 -22.98 -6.66
C LEU A 215 -14.17 -23.23 -7.07
N PHE A 216 -14.66 -24.46 -6.96
CA PHE A 216 -16.06 -24.83 -7.24
C PHE A 216 -16.75 -25.48 -6.03
N ASN A 217 -16.05 -25.64 -4.89
CA ASN A 217 -16.61 -26.14 -3.64
C ASN A 217 -17.45 -25.07 -2.93
N ASN A 218 -18.53 -24.64 -3.57
CA ASN A 218 -19.66 -24.08 -2.86
C ASN A 218 -20.56 -25.24 -2.47
N GLN A 219 -20.20 -25.99 -1.43
CA GLN A 219 -21.17 -26.83 -0.75
C GLN A 219 -22.32 -25.90 -0.36
N LEU A 220 -23.44 -26.00 -1.09
CA LEU A 220 -24.71 -25.42 -0.66
C LEU A 220 -24.93 -25.97 0.74
N SER A 221 -24.71 -25.15 1.77
CA SER A 221 -25.02 -25.54 3.14
C SER A 221 -26.50 -25.94 3.15
N ALA A 222 -26.89 -26.84 4.05
CA ALA A 222 -28.29 -27.25 4.17
C ALA A 222 -29.26 -26.07 4.47
N GLU A 223 -28.72 -24.88 4.72
CA GLU A 223 -29.40 -23.63 5.08
C GLU A 223 -29.38 -22.59 3.95
N ASP A 224 -28.88 -22.94 2.75
CA ASP A 224 -28.72 -21.98 1.66
C ASP A 224 -30.05 -21.64 0.96
N HIS A 225 -30.56 -20.45 1.24
CA HIS A 225 -31.82 -19.93 0.68
C HIS A 225 -31.71 -19.38 -0.75
N ARG A 226 -30.51 -19.34 -1.35
CA ARG A 226 -30.28 -18.73 -2.68
C ARG A 226 -31.07 -19.38 -3.82
N SER A 227 -31.16 -20.71 -3.84
CA SER A 227 -31.97 -21.44 -4.82
C SER A 227 -33.47 -21.16 -4.67
N THR A 228 -33.94 -21.04 -3.43
CA THR A 228 -35.33 -20.68 -3.12
C THR A 228 -35.66 -19.24 -3.56
N LEU A 229 -34.71 -18.31 -3.42
CA LEU A 229 -34.90 -16.93 -3.90
C LEU A 229 -35.05 -16.90 -5.43
N ILE A 230 -34.23 -17.66 -6.15
CA ILE A 230 -34.36 -17.75 -7.61
C ILE A 230 -35.70 -18.39 -8.00
N ASP A 231 -36.08 -19.50 -7.38
CA ASP A 231 -37.37 -20.15 -7.65
C ASP A 231 -38.57 -19.20 -7.43
N TYR A 232 -38.55 -18.43 -6.36
CA TYR A 232 -39.65 -17.53 -6.03
C TYR A 232 -39.76 -16.33 -6.99
N TYR A 233 -38.63 -15.72 -7.38
CA TYR A 233 -38.62 -14.51 -8.21
C TYR A 233 -38.52 -14.76 -9.71
N PHE A 234 -37.89 -15.87 -10.09
CA PHE A 234 -37.62 -16.27 -11.46
C PHE A 234 -37.85 -17.78 -11.59
N PRO A 235 -39.08 -18.28 -11.39
CA PRO A 235 -39.39 -19.70 -11.51
C PRO A 235 -39.00 -20.24 -12.89
N GLU A 236 -39.15 -19.43 -13.95
CA GLU A 236 -38.63 -19.75 -15.29
C GLU A 236 -37.14 -20.11 -15.33
N ALA A 237 -36.28 -19.57 -14.44
CA ALA A 237 -34.86 -19.96 -14.38
C ALA A 237 -34.68 -21.37 -13.82
N ILE A 238 -35.54 -21.79 -12.89
CA ILE A 238 -35.56 -23.14 -12.37
C ILE A 238 -36.10 -24.12 -13.42
N GLU A 239 -37.18 -23.75 -14.11
CA GLU A 239 -37.73 -24.55 -15.21
C GLU A 239 -36.70 -24.77 -16.33
N MET A 240 -36.02 -23.69 -16.75
CA MET A 240 -34.92 -23.74 -17.71
C MET A 240 -33.77 -24.65 -17.23
N TYR A 241 -33.40 -24.58 -15.95
CA TYR A 241 -32.36 -25.43 -15.40
C TYR A 241 -32.75 -26.92 -15.43
N GLN A 242 -34.02 -27.24 -15.14
CA GLN A 242 -34.55 -28.60 -15.27
C GLN A 242 -34.51 -29.07 -16.73
N GLU A 243 -34.84 -28.19 -17.67
CA GLU A 243 -34.79 -28.51 -19.08
C GLU A 243 -33.36 -28.79 -19.56
N LEU A 244 -32.38 -27.99 -19.14
CA LEU A 244 -30.96 -28.25 -19.39
C LEU A 244 -30.55 -29.61 -18.81
N GLU A 245 -30.90 -29.89 -17.54
CA GLU A 245 -30.61 -31.16 -16.86
C GLU A 245 -31.23 -32.37 -17.56
N ALA A 246 -32.43 -32.23 -18.13
CA ALA A 246 -33.10 -33.31 -18.84
C ALA A 246 -32.44 -33.64 -20.19
N ARG A 247 -31.82 -32.63 -20.83
CA ARG A 247 -31.18 -32.75 -22.16
C ARG A 247 -29.69 -33.03 -22.10
N ALA A 248 -29.05 -32.71 -20.99
CA ALA A 248 -27.62 -32.83 -20.81
C ALA A 248 -27.14 -34.28 -20.85
N TRP A 249 -25.92 -34.46 -21.36
CA TRP A 249 -25.23 -35.74 -21.28
C TRP A 249 -24.84 -36.04 -19.84
N LYS A 250 -25.03 -37.31 -19.45
CA LYS A 250 -24.70 -37.87 -18.13
C LYS A 250 -24.04 -39.25 -18.32
N PRO A 251 -23.15 -39.67 -17.41
CA PRO A 251 -22.67 -41.05 -17.34
C PRO A 251 -23.85 -42.03 -17.22
N ALA A 252 -23.71 -43.24 -17.77
CA ALA A 252 -24.79 -44.22 -17.89
C ALA A 252 -25.45 -44.66 -16.55
N ASP A 253 -24.79 -44.41 -15.41
CA ASP A 253 -25.24 -44.80 -14.07
C ASP A 253 -25.68 -43.62 -13.17
N GLU A 254 -25.60 -42.37 -13.65
CA GLU A 254 -26.02 -41.18 -12.90
C GLU A 254 -27.45 -40.75 -13.27
N THR A 255 -28.38 -40.81 -12.32
CA THR A 255 -29.70 -40.18 -12.46
C THR A 255 -29.58 -38.66 -12.33
N PRO A 256 -30.44 -37.86 -13.01
CA PRO A 256 -30.46 -36.41 -12.81
C PRO A 256 -30.54 -36.04 -11.32
N ASP A 257 -29.59 -35.21 -10.87
CA ASP A 257 -29.59 -34.71 -9.51
C ASP A 257 -30.65 -33.62 -9.36
N PHE A 258 -31.79 -34.01 -8.81
CA PHE A 258 -32.88 -33.13 -8.42
C PHE A 258 -32.91 -32.86 -6.90
N SER A 259 -31.85 -33.19 -6.16
CA SER A 259 -31.80 -32.99 -4.69
C SER A 259 -31.97 -31.52 -4.27
N TRP A 260 -31.66 -30.59 -5.17
CA TRP A 260 -31.91 -29.16 -4.97
C TRP A 260 -33.41 -28.81 -4.99
N GLN A 261 -34.28 -29.60 -5.62
CA GLN A 261 -35.73 -29.37 -5.60
C GLN A 261 -36.31 -29.52 -4.19
N GLU A 262 -35.80 -30.46 -3.39
CA GLU A 262 -36.23 -30.63 -1.99
C GLU A 262 -35.80 -29.45 -1.09
N LYS A 263 -34.80 -28.67 -1.53
CA LYS A 263 -34.29 -27.48 -0.83
C LYS A 263 -35.06 -26.20 -1.18
N ILE A 264 -35.92 -26.23 -2.20
CA ILE A 264 -36.81 -25.12 -2.54
C ILE A 264 -38.02 -25.19 -1.59
N LYS A 265 -38.02 -24.36 -0.54
CA LYS A 265 -39.17 -24.22 0.38
C LYS A 265 -39.61 -22.77 0.45
N SER A 266 -40.92 -22.53 0.30
CA SER A 266 -41.57 -21.21 0.27
C SER A 266 -40.99 -20.21 1.29
N SER A 267 -40.28 -19.19 0.78
CA SER A 267 -39.72 -18.08 1.57
C SER A 267 -40.41 -16.76 1.17
N PRO A 268 -40.76 -15.85 2.11
CA PRO A 268 -41.68 -14.74 1.82
C PRO A 268 -41.03 -13.37 1.54
N TYR A 269 -39.74 -13.29 1.17
CA TYR A 269 -39.02 -12.00 1.16
C TYR A 269 -38.89 -11.33 -0.20
N ARG A 270 -39.51 -10.14 -0.36
CA ARG A 270 -39.57 -9.22 -1.53
C ARG A 270 -38.22 -8.64 -1.98
N ILE A 271 -38.05 -8.41 -3.29
CA ILE A 271 -37.12 -7.57 -4.12
C ILE A 271 -35.74 -7.17 -3.53
N TRP A 272 -35.62 -6.79 -2.26
CA TRP A 272 -34.34 -6.51 -1.57
C TRP A 272 -33.45 -7.74 -1.43
N ALA A 273 -33.97 -8.96 -1.57
CA ALA A 273 -33.21 -10.19 -1.38
C ALA A 273 -31.98 -10.31 -2.31
N PHE A 274 -32.08 -9.87 -3.57
CA PHE A 274 -30.94 -9.90 -4.50
C PHE A 274 -29.93 -8.78 -4.22
N GLN A 275 -30.40 -7.62 -3.77
CA GLN A 275 -29.52 -6.53 -3.31
C GLN A 275 -28.76 -6.95 -2.04
N ASP A 276 -29.44 -7.56 -1.08
CA ASP A 276 -28.82 -8.07 0.15
C ASP A 276 -27.84 -9.20 -0.11
N TRP A 277 -28.17 -10.11 -1.02
CA TRP A 277 -27.25 -11.16 -1.46
C TRP A 277 -26.00 -10.54 -2.12
N MET A 278 -26.17 -9.59 -3.02
CA MET A 278 -25.03 -8.90 -3.64
C MET A 278 -24.19 -8.14 -2.61
N ASN A 279 -24.83 -7.42 -1.68
CA ASN A 279 -24.17 -6.72 -0.58
C ASN A 279 -23.37 -7.70 0.30
N PHE A 280 -23.95 -8.87 0.60
CA PHE A 280 -23.27 -9.93 1.35
C PHE A 280 -22.03 -10.43 0.62
N CYS A 281 -22.13 -10.73 -0.68
CA CYS A 281 -20.98 -11.14 -1.49
C CYS A 281 -19.89 -10.05 -1.56
N SER A 282 -20.28 -8.78 -1.64
CA SER A 282 -19.36 -7.64 -1.59
C SER A 282 -18.62 -7.59 -0.24
N LEU A 283 -19.35 -7.72 0.87
CA LEU A 283 -18.77 -7.73 2.22
C LEU A 283 -17.86 -8.95 2.45
N GLU A 284 -18.21 -10.11 1.91
CA GLU A 284 -17.38 -11.32 1.99
C GLU A 284 -16.06 -11.15 1.23
N SER A 285 -16.10 -10.56 0.02
CA SER A 285 -14.92 -10.23 -0.77
C SER A 285 -14.03 -9.20 -0.06
N GLN A 286 -14.62 -8.14 0.50
CA GLN A 286 -13.90 -7.14 1.29
C GLN A 286 -13.24 -7.76 2.52
N ASN A 287 -13.94 -8.64 3.26
CA ASN A 287 -13.36 -9.35 4.39
C ASN A 287 -12.18 -10.23 3.97
N LYS A 288 -12.26 -10.93 2.84
CA LYS A 288 -11.15 -11.74 2.33
C LYS A 288 -9.93 -10.88 1.98
N ASN A 289 -10.14 -9.72 1.36
CA ASN A 289 -9.07 -8.78 1.03
C ASN A 289 -8.42 -8.19 2.29
N LEU A 290 -9.23 -7.78 3.28
CA LEU A 290 -8.74 -7.29 4.56
C LEU A 290 -7.93 -8.37 5.29
N LEU A 291 -8.37 -9.64 5.26
CA LEU A 291 -7.60 -10.76 5.83
C LEU A 291 -6.25 -10.97 5.13
N ALA A 292 -6.21 -10.86 3.80
CA ALA A 292 -4.95 -10.94 3.06
C ALA A 292 -4.02 -9.77 3.36
N GLU A 293 -4.57 -8.56 3.54
CA GLU A 293 -3.81 -7.37 3.91
C GLU A 293 -3.23 -7.50 5.33
N VAL A 294 -4.01 -8.03 6.26
CA VAL A 294 -3.54 -8.35 7.63
C VAL A 294 -2.38 -9.34 7.59
N GLU A 295 -2.44 -10.40 6.78
CA GLU A 295 -1.34 -11.36 6.68
C GLU A 295 -0.10 -10.73 6.04
N LYS A 296 -0.27 -9.87 5.03
CA LYS A 296 0.82 -9.10 4.43
C LYS A 296 1.51 -8.19 5.45
N TYR A 297 0.75 -7.44 6.26
CA TYR A 297 1.34 -6.59 7.30
C TYR A 297 2.06 -7.40 8.38
N LYS A 298 1.58 -8.60 8.68
CA LYS A 298 2.24 -9.53 9.61
C LYS A 298 3.57 -10.03 9.07
N ASP A 299 3.65 -10.36 7.79
CA ASP A 299 4.92 -10.75 7.14
C ASP A 299 5.91 -9.58 7.10
N GLN A 300 5.45 -8.37 6.75
CA GLN A 300 6.27 -7.16 6.78
C GLN A 300 6.80 -6.87 8.19
N TYR A 301 5.94 -7.01 9.21
CA TYR A 301 6.35 -6.84 10.60
C TYR A 301 7.43 -7.85 11.00
N GLN A 302 7.30 -9.13 10.62
CA GLN A 302 8.32 -10.13 10.88
C GLN A 302 9.66 -9.79 10.19
N GLN A 303 9.60 -9.30 8.95
CA GLN A 303 10.79 -8.92 8.20
C GLN A 303 11.50 -7.70 8.83
N SER A 304 10.76 -6.67 9.24
CA SER A 304 11.32 -5.54 9.97
C SER A 304 11.93 -5.94 11.31
N GLN A 305 11.37 -6.94 12.01
CA GLN A 305 11.99 -7.48 13.23
C GLN A 305 13.33 -8.18 12.96
N LEU A 306 13.45 -8.88 11.83
CA LEU A 306 14.70 -9.52 11.42
C LEU A 306 15.77 -8.47 11.08
N GLU A 307 15.41 -7.44 10.33
CA GLU A 307 16.29 -6.31 9.98
C GLU A 307 16.73 -5.53 11.21
N LEU A 308 15.83 -5.29 12.17
CA LEU A 308 16.17 -4.67 13.45
C LEU A 308 17.19 -5.50 14.22
N THR A 309 17.07 -6.83 14.19
CA THR A 309 18.01 -7.74 14.86
C THR A 309 19.38 -7.72 14.18
N GLN A 310 19.43 -7.72 12.85
CA GLN A 310 20.68 -7.59 12.11
C GLN A 310 21.35 -6.23 12.36
N THR A 311 20.57 -5.14 12.32
CA THR A 311 21.09 -3.79 12.56
C THR A 311 21.64 -3.65 13.97
N LYS A 312 20.97 -4.23 14.99
CA LYS A 312 21.50 -4.28 16.35
C LYS A 312 22.83 -5.02 16.42
N SER A 313 22.97 -6.15 15.73
CA SER A 313 24.22 -6.90 15.66
C SER A 313 25.35 -6.09 15.01
N GLN A 314 25.05 -5.37 13.92
CA GLN A 314 26.03 -4.49 13.26
C GLN A 314 26.44 -3.33 14.17
N LEU A 315 25.49 -2.73 14.89
CA LEU A 315 25.77 -1.66 15.84
C LEU A 315 26.70 -2.14 16.96
N THR A 316 26.49 -3.36 17.48
CA THR A 316 27.39 -3.96 18.47
C THR A 316 28.79 -4.16 17.90
N GLN A 317 28.91 -4.68 16.67
CA GLN A 317 30.20 -4.86 16.02
C GLN A 317 30.93 -3.52 15.79
N THR A 318 30.22 -2.49 15.34
CA THR A 318 30.81 -1.15 15.18
C THR A 318 31.22 -0.54 16.51
N GLN A 319 30.46 -0.80 17.58
CA GLN A 319 30.81 -0.36 18.94
C GLN A 319 32.10 -1.02 19.43
N ASP A 320 32.27 -2.33 19.20
CA ASP A 320 33.50 -3.06 19.53
C ASP A 320 34.71 -2.54 18.73
N GLU A 321 34.52 -2.22 17.45
CA GLU A 321 35.56 -1.62 16.61
C GLU A 321 35.95 -0.21 17.10
N LEU A 322 34.97 0.59 17.54
CA LEU A 322 35.22 1.92 18.11
C LEU A 322 36.02 1.85 19.41
N GLU A 323 35.71 0.90 20.31
CA GLU A 323 36.49 0.68 21.53
C GLU A 323 37.95 0.30 21.22
N LYS A 324 38.17 -0.46 20.14
CA LYS A 324 39.52 -0.80 19.66
C LYS A 324 40.27 0.44 19.15
N TYR A 325 39.61 1.31 18.39
CA TYR A 325 40.23 2.55 17.91
C TYR A 325 40.52 3.54 19.05
N VAL A 326 39.62 3.64 20.04
CA VAL A 326 39.87 4.46 21.25
C VAL A 326 41.11 3.95 21.99
N SER A 327 41.25 2.62 22.14
CA SER A 327 42.45 2.04 22.77
C SER A 327 43.74 2.30 21.98
N GLN A 328 43.65 2.36 20.65
CA GLN A 328 44.77 2.73 19.78
C GLN A 328 45.13 4.22 19.90
N LEU A 329 44.12 5.08 19.98
CA LEU A 329 44.31 6.52 20.20
C LEU A 329 45.02 6.80 21.53
N ASP A 330 44.59 6.15 22.62
CA ASP A 330 45.25 6.28 23.93
C ASP A 330 46.73 5.89 23.85
N THR A 331 47.05 4.79 23.16
CA THR A 331 48.45 4.34 22.98
C THR A 331 49.27 5.30 22.11
N THR A 332 48.64 5.91 21.10
CA THR A 332 49.26 6.92 20.24
C THR A 332 49.51 8.23 21.00
N GLU A 333 48.57 8.65 21.84
CA GLU A 333 48.71 9.81 22.71
C GLU A 333 49.83 9.60 23.74
N THR A 334 49.97 8.38 24.29
CA THR A 334 51.08 8.06 25.19
C THR A 334 52.43 8.15 24.48
N THR A 335 52.54 7.67 23.24
CA THR A 335 53.78 7.73 22.45
C THR A 335 54.11 9.15 21.97
N LEU A 336 53.10 9.97 21.67
CA LEU A 336 53.28 11.38 21.36
C LEU A 336 53.80 12.16 22.57
N LEU A 337 53.26 11.88 23.77
CA LEU A 337 53.73 12.49 25.02
C LEU A 337 55.20 12.13 25.30
N GLU A 338 55.59 10.88 25.04
CA GLU A 338 56.97 10.42 25.18
C GLU A 338 57.90 11.11 24.16
N SER A 339 57.45 11.27 22.93
CA SER A 339 58.18 11.97 21.87
C SER A 339 58.33 13.47 22.16
N GLN A 340 57.31 14.12 22.71
CA GLN A 340 57.38 15.51 23.16
C GLN A 340 58.39 15.70 24.30
N LYS A 341 58.49 14.75 25.23
CA LYS A 341 59.55 14.77 26.27
C LYS A 341 60.94 14.65 25.66
N GLN A 342 61.12 13.81 24.63
CA GLN A 342 62.38 13.68 23.90
C GLN A 342 62.74 14.94 23.12
N LEU A 343 61.75 15.60 22.51
CA LEU A 343 61.92 16.88 21.84
C LEU A 343 62.37 17.96 22.84
N HIS A 344 61.72 18.04 24.01
CA HIS A 344 62.09 19.00 25.03
C HIS A 344 63.52 18.78 25.56
N THR A 345 63.95 17.53 25.72
CA THR A 345 65.34 17.22 26.13
C THR A 345 66.36 17.57 25.04
N THR A 346 66.02 17.38 23.76
CA THR A 346 66.89 17.77 22.64
C THR A 346 66.93 19.30 22.45
N GLU A 347 65.83 20.01 22.65
CA GLU A 347 65.79 21.48 22.69
C GLU A 347 66.67 22.03 23.82
N THR A 348 66.60 21.43 25.01
CA THR A 348 67.45 21.83 26.15
C THR A 348 68.93 21.62 25.82
N ALA A 349 69.29 20.51 25.17
CA ALA A 349 70.67 20.25 24.72
C ALA A 349 71.11 21.21 23.59
N LEU A 350 70.18 21.66 22.75
CA LEU A 350 70.42 22.66 21.71
C LEU A 350 70.68 24.05 22.32
N GLU A 351 69.95 24.44 23.36
CA GLU A 351 70.21 25.66 24.12
C GLU A 351 71.57 25.60 24.84
N GLU A 352 71.95 24.44 25.36
CA GLU A 352 73.24 24.23 26.00
C GLU A 352 74.41 24.31 25.00
N THR A 353 74.23 23.77 23.78
CA THR A 353 75.20 23.92 22.68
C THR A 353 75.24 25.33 22.11
N GLN A 354 74.12 26.05 22.04
CA GLN A 354 74.11 27.49 21.71
C GLN A 354 74.83 28.34 22.78
N SER A 355 74.69 27.98 24.06
CA SER A 355 75.43 28.60 25.17
C SER A 355 76.94 28.32 25.10
N GLN A 356 77.33 27.11 24.67
CA GLN A 356 78.72 26.78 24.35
C GLN A 356 79.25 27.55 23.13
N LEU A 357 78.42 27.76 22.10
CA LEU A 357 78.78 28.53 20.91
C LEU A 357 79.03 30.01 21.24
N LYS A 358 78.27 30.59 22.19
CA LYS A 358 78.53 31.94 22.73
C LYS A 358 79.89 32.06 23.43
N LYS A 359 80.48 30.97 23.93
CA LYS A 359 81.86 30.99 24.48
C LYS A 359 82.95 31.09 23.41
N VAL A 360 82.61 30.94 22.11
CA VAL A 360 83.55 31.09 20.98
C VAL A 360 83.76 32.57 20.58
N GLU A 361 83.07 33.53 21.21
CA GLU A 361 83.32 34.98 21.07
C GLU A 361 84.75 35.43 21.46
N HIS A 362 85.56 34.56 22.06
CA HIS A 362 86.94 34.86 22.42
C HIS A 362 87.94 34.82 21.24
N ILE A 363 87.52 34.34 20.06
CA ILE A 363 88.37 34.31 18.86
C ILE A 363 88.33 35.66 18.12
N GLN A 364 87.21 36.39 18.17
CA GLN A 364 87.06 37.71 17.55
C GLN A 364 87.91 38.78 18.25
N THR A 365 87.95 38.76 19.59
CA THR A 365 88.76 39.69 20.40
C THR A 365 90.26 39.50 20.23
N ARG A 366 90.71 38.28 19.89
CA ARG A 366 92.12 38.00 19.58
C ARG A 366 92.53 38.50 18.18
N PHE A 367 91.58 38.52 17.25
CA PHE A 367 91.79 39.01 15.89
C PHE A 367 91.92 40.55 15.86
N ASP A 368 91.05 41.25 16.60
CA ASP A 368 91.06 42.71 16.72
C ASP A 368 92.34 43.24 17.42
N GLN A 369 92.90 42.46 18.35
CA GLN A 369 94.16 42.78 19.04
C GLN A 369 95.37 42.68 18.08
N THR A 370 95.42 41.66 17.22
CA THR A 370 96.47 41.52 16.20
C THR A 370 96.40 42.59 15.10
N GLU A 371 95.20 43.07 14.77
CA GLU A 371 95.02 44.18 13.81
C GLU A 371 95.55 45.51 14.37
N LYS A 372 95.39 45.75 15.67
CA LYS A 372 95.91 46.94 16.38
C LYS A 372 97.43 46.95 16.50
N GLU A 373 98.05 45.79 16.73
CA GLU A 373 99.52 45.65 16.78
C GLU A 373 100.15 45.91 15.40
N LEU A 374 99.49 45.49 14.31
CA LEU A 374 99.92 45.74 12.94
C LEU A 374 99.82 47.23 12.54
N ALA A 375 98.80 47.95 13.03
CA ALA A 375 98.66 49.40 12.83
C ALA A 375 99.73 50.21 13.60
N THR A 376 100.16 49.72 14.77
CA THR A 376 101.19 50.38 15.60
C THR A 376 102.59 50.24 14.99
N ALA A 377 102.90 49.08 14.40
CA ALA A 377 104.17 48.86 13.68
C ALA A 377 104.29 49.73 12.42
N LYS A 378 103.18 49.99 11.70
CA LYS A 378 103.15 50.91 10.55
C LYS A 378 103.42 52.37 10.93
N SER A 379 102.97 52.81 12.11
CA SER A 379 103.20 54.17 12.60
C SER A 379 104.66 54.41 13.03
N GLN A 380 105.36 53.40 13.56
CA GLN A 380 106.75 53.52 14.00
C GLN A 380 107.74 53.60 12.83
N LEU A 381 107.42 52.96 11.70
CA LEU A 381 108.20 53.02 10.45
C LEU A 381 108.19 54.43 9.83
N HIS A 382 107.07 55.16 9.96
CA HIS A 382 106.93 56.52 9.42
C HIS A 382 107.69 57.57 10.25
N GLN A 383 107.92 57.29 11.54
CA GLN A 383 108.69 58.14 12.44
C GLN A 383 110.21 58.01 12.19
N THR A 384 110.70 56.81 11.85
CA THR A 384 112.12 56.58 11.48
C THR A 384 112.47 57.15 10.10
N GLN A 385 111.50 57.25 9.19
CA GLN A 385 111.65 57.94 7.90
C GLN A 385 111.84 59.46 8.07
N THR A 386 111.21 60.04 9.09
CA THR A 386 111.24 61.50 9.35
C THR A 386 112.55 61.93 10.02
N GLU A 387 113.15 61.07 10.84
CA GLU A 387 114.43 61.32 11.50
C GLU A 387 115.65 61.15 10.56
N LEU A 388 115.54 60.36 9.49
CA LEU A 388 116.57 60.21 8.45
C LEU A 388 116.68 61.47 7.57
N THR A 389 115.57 62.21 7.41
CA THR A 389 115.48 63.45 6.63
C THR A 389 116.08 64.66 7.38
N GLN A 390 116.26 64.54 8.71
CA GLN A 390 116.80 65.59 9.58
C GLN A 390 118.31 65.46 9.83
N CYS A 391 118.91 64.33 9.43
CA CYS A 391 120.35 64.08 9.52
C CYS A 391 121.12 64.43 8.21
N GLN A 392 120.39 64.76 7.14
CA GLN A 392 120.95 65.20 5.85
C GLN A 392 121.15 66.72 5.75
N SER A 393 120.66 67.51 6.71
CA SER A 393 120.72 68.99 6.69
C SER A 393 121.94 69.59 7.44
N LYS A 394 122.97 68.80 7.75
CA LYS A 394 124.20 69.26 8.44
C LYS A 394 125.51 68.85 7.75
N LEU A 395 125.45 68.37 6.51
CA LEU A 395 126.65 68.10 5.72
C LEU A 395 126.75 69.10 4.57
N HIS A 396 127.60 70.10 4.80
CA HIS A 396 128.19 71.03 3.84
C HIS A 396 127.47 72.35 3.57
N GLN A 397 127.57 73.22 4.57
CA GLN A 397 127.86 74.63 4.32
C GLN A 397 129.25 74.74 3.69
N THR A 398 129.27 75.27 2.47
CA THR A 398 130.38 75.97 1.78
C THR A 398 131.60 75.17 1.34
N GLU A 399 131.59 74.79 0.06
CA GLU A 399 132.67 75.04 -0.91
C GLU A 399 132.02 74.97 -2.31
N SER A 400 131.40 76.05 -2.78
CA SER A 400 132.02 77.14 -3.54
C SER A 400 132.64 76.69 -4.87
N GLU A 401 131.87 76.93 -5.92
CA GLU A 401 132.32 77.36 -7.26
C GLU A 401 132.96 76.36 -8.23
N LEU A 402 132.13 76.04 -9.22
CA LEU A 402 132.40 76.02 -10.66
C LEU A 402 132.83 74.71 -11.36
N LYS A 403 131.86 74.26 -12.16
CA LYS A 403 131.94 73.71 -13.54
C LYS A 403 132.43 72.28 -13.73
N LYS A 404 131.47 71.38 -13.99
CA LYS A 404 130.99 70.95 -15.33
C LYS A 404 130.65 69.45 -15.34
N ASP A 405 129.38 69.17 -15.66
CA ASP A 405 128.79 68.00 -16.33
C ASP A 405 129.19 66.57 -15.90
N ARG A 406 128.25 65.81 -15.31
CA ARG A 406 127.35 64.88 -16.05
C ARG A 406 126.48 64.06 -15.09
N GLU A 407 125.23 64.49 -14.96
CA GLU A 407 124.08 63.67 -14.60
C GLU A 407 123.43 63.16 -15.89
N ILE A 408 123.56 61.86 -16.26
CA ILE A 408 122.58 61.11 -17.08
C ILE A 408 122.71 59.59 -16.82
N GLU A 409 122.85 59.13 -15.56
CA GLU A 409 122.90 57.66 -15.32
C GLU A 409 122.16 57.18 -14.05
N LYS A 410 121.72 58.08 -13.17
CA LYS A 410 120.95 57.70 -11.95
C LYS A 410 119.45 57.85 -12.07
N GLU A 411 118.92 58.74 -12.90
CA GLU A 411 117.46 58.87 -13.10
C GLU A 411 116.87 57.71 -13.90
N LEU A 412 117.62 57.07 -14.80
CA LEU A 412 117.12 55.94 -15.61
C LEU A 412 116.85 54.68 -14.79
N ILE A 413 117.54 54.49 -13.65
CA ILE A 413 117.36 53.31 -12.78
C ILE A 413 116.15 53.49 -11.85
N GLN A 414 115.84 54.72 -11.44
CA GLN A 414 114.70 55.04 -10.58
C GLN A 414 113.36 54.97 -11.35
N THR A 415 113.30 55.45 -12.60
CA THR A 415 112.07 55.34 -13.42
C THR A 415 111.77 53.89 -13.81
N LYS A 416 112.78 53.02 -13.87
CA LYS A 416 112.61 51.60 -14.20
C LYS A 416 112.03 50.79 -13.04
N SER A 417 112.36 51.11 -11.77
CA SER A 417 111.76 50.42 -10.62
C SER A 417 110.32 50.88 -10.36
N GLU A 418 110.00 52.15 -10.60
CA GLU A 418 108.64 52.69 -10.46
C GLU A 418 107.68 52.13 -11.53
N LEU A 419 108.18 51.87 -12.76
CA LEU A 419 107.43 51.17 -13.81
C LEU A 419 107.19 49.68 -13.46
N GLN A 420 108.15 49.02 -12.81
CA GLN A 420 108.02 47.63 -12.38
C GLN A 420 107.00 47.46 -11.24
N GLN A 421 106.90 48.45 -10.36
CA GLN A 421 105.93 48.47 -9.27
C GLN A 421 104.51 48.78 -9.76
N THR A 422 104.34 49.74 -10.68
CA THR A 422 103.04 49.99 -11.33
C THR A 422 102.58 48.83 -12.21
N GLN A 423 103.50 48.04 -12.78
CA GLN A 423 103.17 46.82 -13.51
C GLN A 423 102.75 45.67 -12.58
N GLY A 424 103.31 45.59 -11.36
CA GLY A 424 102.86 44.67 -10.30
C GLY A 424 101.46 45.01 -9.79
N ASP A 425 101.19 46.30 -9.56
CA ASP A 425 99.87 46.79 -9.15
C ASP A 425 98.80 46.57 -10.24
N LEU A 426 99.19 46.65 -11.53
CA LEU A 426 98.29 46.38 -12.65
C LEU A 426 97.89 44.88 -12.73
N VAL A 427 98.84 43.97 -12.48
CA VAL A 427 98.56 42.52 -12.44
C VAL A 427 97.69 42.16 -11.23
N GLN A 428 97.91 42.81 -10.09
CA GLN A 428 97.08 42.61 -8.89
C GLN A 428 95.65 43.16 -9.07
N ASN A 429 95.51 44.32 -9.71
CA ASN A 429 94.19 44.87 -10.07
C ASN A 429 93.47 44.04 -11.14
N GLN A 430 94.19 43.46 -12.11
CA GLN A 430 93.60 42.52 -13.08
C GLN A 430 93.12 41.22 -12.42
N SER A 431 93.85 40.71 -11.42
CA SER A 431 93.44 39.55 -10.63
C SER A 431 92.17 39.85 -9.81
N GLN A 432 92.12 41.01 -9.15
CA GLN A 432 90.92 41.45 -8.41
C GLN A 432 89.71 41.70 -9.32
N LEU A 433 89.93 42.24 -10.53
CA LEU A 433 88.88 42.42 -11.55
C LEU A 433 88.33 41.08 -12.04
N HIS A 434 89.19 40.07 -12.21
CA HIS A 434 88.76 38.74 -12.62
C HIS A 434 87.97 38.02 -11.51
N GLN A 435 88.41 38.15 -10.26
CA GLN A 435 87.70 37.61 -9.10
C GLN A 435 86.33 38.28 -8.91
N THR A 436 86.23 39.60 -9.11
CA THR A 436 84.94 40.30 -9.09
C THR A 436 84.05 39.95 -10.28
N GLN A 437 84.62 39.65 -11.46
CA GLN A 437 83.85 39.12 -12.60
C GLN A 437 83.28 37.73 -12.32
N GLU A 438 84.05 36.81 -11.73
CA GLU A 438 83.54 35.49 -11.32
C GLU A 438 82.44 35.60 -10.24
N GLU A 439 82.62 36.48 -9.26
CA GLU A 439 81.59 36.75 -8.25
C GLU A 439 80.31 37.32 -8.88
N LEU A 440 80.43 38.19 -9.89
CA LEU A 440 79.30 38.77 -10.62
C LEU A 440 78.58 37.71 -11.48
N GLU A 441 79.31 36.78 -12.11
CA GLU A 441 78.73 35.66 -12.85
C GLU A 441 77.99 34.70 -11.91
N GLN A 442 78.55 34.41 -10.73
CA GLN A 442 77.86 33.61 -9.71
C GLN A 442 76.64 34.32 -9.13
N PHE A 443 76.67 35.65 -9.01
CA PHE A 443 75.50 36.44 -8.59
C PHE A 443 74.41 36.42 -9.66
N THR A 444 74.80 36.57 -10.93
CA THR A 444 73.89 36.53 -12.09
C THR A 444 73.21 35.17 -12.21
N TYR A 445 73.97 34.09 -12.05
CA TYR A 445 73.42 32.73 -12.04
C TYR A 445 72.45 32.51 -10.86
N ARG A 446 72.80 32.97 -9.65
CA ARG A 446 71.87 32.92 -8.50
C ARG A 446 70.61 33.74 -8.73
N LEU A 447 70.72 34.92 -9.34
CA LEU A 447 69.56 35.76 -9.65
C LEU A 447 68.60 35.03 -10.61
N GLN A 448 69.12 34.40 -11.66
CA GLN A 448 68.32 33.62 -12.62
C GLN A 448 67.62 32.42 -11.97
N GLN A 449 68.28 31.74 -11.03
CA GLN A 449 67.64 30.64 -10.28
C GLN A 449 66.53 31.16 -9.36
N THR A 450 66.74 32.29 -8.69
CA THR A 450 65.71 32.92 -7.85
C THR A 450 64.51 33.37 -8.69
N GLU A 451 64.75 33.90 -9.89
CA GLU A 451 63.71 34.36 -10.80
C GLU A 451 62.86 33.20 -11.35
N LEU A 452 63.49 32.03 -11.60
CA LEU A 452 62.78 30.81 -11.98
C LEU A 452 61.92 30.25 -10.83
N VAL A 453 62.46 30.23 -9.61
CA VAL A 453 61.71 29.82 -8.41
C VAL A 453 60.55 30.78 -8.14
N TRP A 454 60.76 32.08 -8.31
CA TRP A 454 59.71 33.09 -8.16
C TRP A 454 58.58 32.93 -9.18
N LYS A 455 58.89 32.68 -10.46
CA LYS A 455 57.86 32.37 -11.49
C LYS A 455 57.07 31.11 -11.17
N ASN A 456 57.72 30.07 -10.67
CA ASN A 456 57.03 28.85 -10.23
C ASN A 456 56.11 29.12 -9.04
N SER A 457 56.56 29.89 -8.04
CA SER A 457 55.74 30.31 -6.91
C SER A 457 54.55 31.16 -7.35
N GLN A 458 54.73 32.04 -8.34
CA GLN A 458 53.64 32.87 -8.89
C GLN A 458 52.57 32.01 -9.59
N SER A 459 52.98 31.01 -10.38
CA SER A 459 52.04 30.06 -11.01
C SER A 459 51.30 29.18 -9.99
N GLN A 460 51.95 28.82 -8.88
CA GLN A 460 51.27 28.11 -7.79
C GLN A 460 50.26 29.02 -7.08
N LEU A 461 50.59 30.30 -6.92
CA LEU A 461 49.71 31.30 -6.30
C LEU A 461 48.42 31.52 -7.12
N GLU A 462 48.55 31.65 -8.45
CA GLU A 462 47.40 31.72 -9.37
C GLU A 462 46.51 30.48 -9.28
N LYS A 463 47.09 29.28 -9.17
CA LYS A 463 46.31 28.04 -8.99
C LYS A 463 45.57 28.02 -7.67
N THR A 464 46.19 28.51 -6.58
CA THR A 464 45.52 28.60 -5.29
C THR A 464 44.43 29.67 -5.26
N GLU A 465 44.58 30.79 -5.98
CA GLU A 465 43.53 31.80 -6.13
C GLU A 465 42.29 31.25 -6.83
N VAL A 466 42.46 30.49 -7.92
CA VAL A 466 41.35 29.85 -8.63
C VAL A 466 40.63 28.81 -7.75
N LEU A 467 41.36 28.06 -6.93
CA LEU A 467 40.77 27.11 -5.97
C LEU A 467 40.03 27.83 -4.83
N LEU A 468 40.55 28.98 -4.38
CA LEU A 468 39.90 29.82 -3.37
C LEU A 468 38.59 30.40 -3.90
N GLU A 469 38.56 30.95 -5.13
CA GLU A 469 37.33 31.44 -5.77
C GLU A 469 36.26 30.33 -5.91
N LYS A 470 36.69 29.11 -6.26
CA LYS A 470 35.79 27.95 -6.35
C LYS A 470 35.22 27.58 -4.98
N SER A 471 36.04 27.59 -3.93
CA SER A 471 35.63 27.34 -2.54
C SER A 471 34.66 28.41 -2.03
N GLU A 472 34.93 29.69 -2.33
CA GLU A 472 34.05 30.80 -1.97
C GLU A 472 32.69 30.72 -2.68
N SER A 473 32.66 30.30 -3.96
CA SER A 473 31.43 30.05 -4.69
C SER A 473 30.61 28.91 -4.07
N GLN A 474 31.28 27.80 -3.69
CA GLN A 474 30.62 26.68 -3.00
C GLN A 474 30.10 27.09 -1.62
N ASN A 475 30.83 27.93 -0.88
CA ASN A 475 30.39 28.44 0.42
C ASN A 475 29.14 29.34 0.28
N LYS A 476 29.08 30.21 -0.74
CA LYS A 476 27.86 31.00 -1.05
C LYS A 476 26.66 30.11 -1.37
N GLN A 477 26.86 29.03 -2.14
CA GLN A 477 25.79 28.08 -2.45
C GLN A 477 25.31 27.35 -1.18
N THR A 478 26.24 26.92 -0.33
CA THR A 478 25.92 26.26 0.95
C THR A 478 25.16 27.19 1.90
N GLN A 479 25.52 28.47 1.94
CA GLN A 479 24.80 29.48 2.73
C GLN A 479 23.38 29.74 2.21
N ALA A 480 23.17 29.70 0.89
CA ALA A 480 21.83 29.83 0.30
C ALA A 480 20.94 28.62 0.63
N GLU A 481 21.49 27.41 0.62
CA GLU A 481 20.79 26.19 1.04
C GLU A 481 20.46 26.20 2.53
N LEU A 482 21.41 26.65 3.38
CA LEU A 482 21.16 26.83 4.81
C LEU A 482 20.02 27.84 5.08
N GLY A 483 19.92 28.90 4.27
CA GLY A 483 18.81 29.86 4.31
C GLY A 483 17.45 29.22 4.02
N LYS A 484 17.37 28.32 3.02
CA LYS A 484 16.15 27.57 2.71
C LYS A 484 15.75 26.62 3.84
N VAL A 485 16.72 25.88 4.38
CA VAL A 485 16.47 24.96 5.52
C VAL A 485 15.97 25.73 6.75
N LYS A 486 16.52 26.92 7.01
CA LYS A 486 16.09 27.77 8.11
C LYS A 486 14.67 28.30 7.93
N HIS A 487 14.27 28.63 6.69
CA HIS A 487 12.90 29.03 6.37
C HIS A 487 11.90 27.90 6.60
N ASN A 488 12.20 26.69 6.12
CA ASN A 488 11.37 25.51 6.32
C ASN A 488 11.22 25.15 7.82
N LEU A 489 12.26 25.35 8.61
CA LEU A 489 12.20 25.16 10.08
C LEU A 489 11.20 26.13 10.73
N TYR A 490 11.17 27.39 10.29
CA TYR A 490 10.22 28.38 10.81
C TYR A 490 8.77 28.06 10.41
N GLU A 491 8.52 27.60 9.19
CA GLU A 491 7.19 27.12 8.78
C GLU A 491 6.76 25.90 9.60
N THR A 492 7.66 24.94 9.80
CA THR A 492 7.37 23.74 10.60
C THR A 492 7.06 24.10 12.06
N GLN A 493 7.78 25.07 12.64
CA GLN A 493 7.49 25.59 13.98
C GLN A 493 6.13 26.30 14.05
N ALA A 494 5.73 27.03 13.01
CA ALA A 494 4.42 27.67 12.95
C ALA A 494 3.28 26.63 12.89
N ILE A 495 3.46 25.59 12.08
CA ILE A 495 2.51 24.47 11.96
C ILE A 495 2.39 23.70 13.29
N LEU A 496 3.50 23.39 13.94
CA LEU A 496 3.49 22.74 15.27
C LEU A 496 2.74 23.56 16.32
N LYS A 497 2.80 24.89 16.25
CA LYS A 497 2.07 25.76 17.17
C LYS A 497 0.56 25.75 16.93
N VAL A 498 0.13 25.59 15.67
CA VAL A 498 -1.29 25.39 15.33
C VAL A 498 -1.80 24.06 15.89
N TYR A 499 -1.04 22.97 15.73
CA TYR A 499 -1.39 21.66 16.28
C TYR A 499 -1.41 21.64 17.81
N GLN A 500 -0.48 22.35 18.48
CA GLN A 500 -0.52 22.51 19.93
C GLN A 500 -1.81 23.19 20.42
N ASN A 501 -2.28 24.22 19.71
CA ASN A 501 -3.52 24.89 20.07
C ASN A 501 -4.75 24.00 19.85
N GLN A 502 -4.77 23.21 18.77
CA GLN A 502 -5.83 22.24 18.52
C GLN A 502 -5.88 21.15 19.60
N LEU A 503 -4.73 20.61 20.01
CA LEU A 503 -4.66 19.64 21.10
C LEU A 503 -5.22 20.20 22.41
N HIS A 504 -4.91 21.47 22.72
CA HIS A 504 -5.43 22.12 23.92
C HIS A 504 -6.96 22.26 23.89
N GLN A 505 -7.53 22.59 22.73
CA GLN A 505 -8.98 22.72 22.54
C GLN A 505 -9.68 21.36 22.69
N THR A 506 -9.13 20.30 22.11
CA THR A 506 -9.66 18.93 22.26
C THR A 506 -9.59 18.46 23.71
N GLN A 507 -8.54 18.84 24.44
CA GLN A 507 -8.40 18.49 25.86
C GLN A 507 -9.47 19.19 26.72
N GLU A 508 -9.78 20.46 26.44
CA GLU A 508 -10.85 21.20 27.13
C GLU A 508 -12.24 20.61 26.84
N GLU A 509 -12.50 20.18 25.60
CA GLU A 509 -13.74 19.48 25.22
C GLU A 509 -13.90 18.11 25.90
N TRP A 510 -12.79 17.38 26.06
CA TRP A 510 -12.77 16.10 26.78
C TRP A 510 -13.04 16.28 28.28
N GLU A 511 -12.43 17.27 28.92
CA GLU A 511 -12.67 17.60 30.34
C GLU A 511 -14.13 18.03 30.58
N ASN A 512 -14.72 18.74 29.62
CA ASN A 512 -16.13 19.14 29.68
C ASN A 512 -17.06 17.92 29.53
N SER A 513 -16.73 16.99 28.63
CA SER A 513 -17.47 15.73 28.43
C SER A 513 -17.39 14.81 29.66
N GLN A 514 -16.23 14.72 30.32
CA GLN A 514 -16.07 14.01 31.60
C GLN A 514 -16.93 14.63 32.71
N SER A 515 -16.98 15.96 32.76
CA SER A 515 -17.81 16.69 33.73
C SER A 515 -19.31 16.42 33.52
N GLN A 516 -19.76 16.33 32.27
CA GLN A 516 -21.15 15.96 31.96
C GLN A 516 -21.45 14.51 32.36
N LEU A 517 -20.50 13.58 32.18
CA LEU A 517 -20.67 12.17 32.52
C LEU A 517 -20.93 11.99 34.03
N ILE A 518 -20.16 12.68 34.88
CA ILE A 518 -20.33 12.69 36.34
C ILE A 518 -21.73 13.19 36.75
N VAL A 519 -22.25 14.21 36.06
CA VAL A 519 -23.60 14.75 36.32
C VAL A 519 -24.69 13.74 35.94
N THR A 520 -24.57 13.05 34.80
CA THR A 520 -25.49 11.97 34.41
C THR A 520 -25.43 10.78 35.36
N GLU A 521 -24.25 10.42 35.85
CA GLU A 521 -24.09 9.29 36.78
C GLU A 521 -24.74 9.59 38.13
N ALA A 522 -24.66 10.84 38.61
CA ALA A 522 -25.37 11.31 39.80
C ALA A 522 -26.91 11.28 39.63
N ALA A 523 -27.43 11.67 38.45
CA ALA A 523 -28.86 11.60 38.16
C ALA A 523 -29.38 10.14 38.15
N LEU A 524 -28.60 9.21 37.58
CA LEU A 524 -28.94 7.79 37.52
C LEU A 524 -28.95 7.13 38.91
N GLN A 525 -28.12 7.61 39.82
CA GLN A 525 -28.13 7.19 41.22
C GLN A 525 -29.36 7.70 41.97
N GLN A 526 -29.81 8.93 41.70
CA GLN A 526 -31.03 9.50 42.25
C GLN A 526 -32.29 8.73 41.79
N ASP A 527 -32.36 8.34 40.51
CA ASP A 527 -33.47 7.55 39.98
C ASP A 527 -33.54 6.14 40.59
N ARG A 528 -32.40 5.50 40.86
CA ARG A 528 -32.34 4.23 41.58
C ARG A 528 -32.86 4.34 43.02
N GLU A 529 -32.59 5.45 43.70
CA GLU A 529 -33.09 5.72 45.05
C GLU A 529 -34.62 5.89 45.05
N GLN A 530 -35.17 6.56 44.03
CA GLN A 530 -36.62 6.73 43.85
C GLN A 530 -37.33 5.39 43.58
N LEU A 531 -36.75 4.54 42.73
CA LEU A 531 -37.30 3.21 42.43
C LEU A 531 -37.40 2.34 43.71
N LYS A 532 -36.36 2.36 44.55
CA LYS A 532 -36.33 1.63 45.82
C LYS A 532 -37.39 2.11 46.82
N ASN A 533 -37.74 3.40 46.79
CA ASN A 533 -38.81 3.96 47.60
C ASN A 533 -40.21 3.60 47.07
N ALA A 534 -40.39 3.55 45.75
CA ALA A 534 -41.63 3.09 45.12
C ALA A 534 -41.92 1.61 45.45
N GLU A 535 -40.92 0.74 45.43
CA GLU A 535 -41.06 -0.67 45.83
C GLU A 535 -41.48 -0.85 47.29
N LYS A 536 -40.96 -0.02 48.20
CA LYS A 536 -41.38 -0.01 49.62
C LYS A 536 -42.84 0.42 49.76
N ALA A 537 -43.29 1.40 48.99
CA ALA A 537 -44.69 1.85 49.00
C ALA A 537 -45.65 0.75 48.50
N LEU A 538 -45.25 0.02 47.45
CA LEU A 538 -46.02 -1.10 46.90
C LEU A 538 -46.21 -2.23 47.93
N LYS A 539 -45.15 -2.59 48.67
CA LYS A 539 -45.21 -3.58 49.76
C LYS A 539 -46.16 -3.16 50.88
N LYS A 540 -46.21 -1.87 51.23
CA LYS A 540 -47.12 -1.34 52.25
C LYS A 540 -48.58 -1.43 51.79
N SER A 541 -48.87 -1.09 50.54
CA SER A 541 -50.22 -1.16 49.97
C SER A 541 -50.74 -2.61 49.92
N HIS A 542 -49.88 -3.57 49.59
CA HIS A 542 -50.22 -5.00 49.60
C HIS A 542 -50.56 -5.53 51.01
N SER A 543 -49.91 -5.01 52.06
CA SER A 543 -50.22 -5.39 53.45
C SER A 543 -51.58 -4.86 53.93
N GLN A 544 -52.01 -3.69 53.48
CA GLN A 544 -53.30 -3.08 53.84
C GLN A 544 -54.48 -3.81 53.18
N LEU A 545 -54.30 -4.32 51.95
CA LEU A 545 -55.32 -5.10 51.23
C LEU A 545 -55.65 -6.43 51.94
N LYS A 546 -54.64 -7.04 52.58
CA LYS A 546 -54.79 -8.31 53.32
C LYS A 546 -55.58 -8.14 54.63
N GLN A 547 -55.56 -6.94 55.22
CA GLN A 547 -56.30 -6.61 56.44
C GLN A 547 -57.79 -6.36 56.15
N THR A 548 -58.10 -5.69 55.04
CA THR A 548 -59.50 -5.42 54.62
C THR A 548 -60.26 -6.70 54.24
N GLN A 549 -59.54 -7.71 53.74
CA GLN A 549 -60.12 -9.00 53.38
C GLN A 549 -60.54 -9.84 54.61
N ALA A 550 -59.96 -9.58 55.80
CA ALA A 550 -60.32 -10.24 57.05
C ALA A 550 -61.58 -9.65 57.71
N GLU A 551 -61.83 -8.34 57.55
CA GLU A 551 -62.97 -7.62 58.14
C GLU A 551 -64.31 -7.96 57.45
N LEU A 552 -64.27 -8.35 56.17
CA LEU A 552 -65.43 -8.80 55.39
C LEU A 552 -65.96 -10.18 55.82
N GLY A 553 -65.13 -11.00 56.47
CA GLY A 553 -65.52 -12.31 56.99
C GLY A 553 -66.38 -12.23 58.25
N VAL A 554 -66.19 -11.20 59.08
CA VAL A 554 -66.88 -11.02 60.37
C VAL A 554 -68.30 -10.48 60.17
N THR A 555 -68.51 -9.65 59.15
CA THR A 555 -69.83 -9.06 58.83
C THR A 555 -70.82 -10.05 58.20
N LYS A 556 -70.33 -11.16 57.66
CA LYS A 556 -71.18 -12.21 57.04
C LYS A 556 -71.79 -13.17 58.06
N HIS A 557 -71.24 -13.24 59.28
CA HIS A 557 -71.71 -14.14 60.34
C HIS A 557 -72.89 -13.54 61.15
N ASN A 558 -72.90 -12.21 61.35
CA ASN A 558 -73.89 -11.54 62.20
C ASN A 558 -75.30 -11.39 61.57
N LEU A 559 -75.43 -11.69 60.27
CA LEU A 559 -76.69 -11.52 59.52
C LEU A 559 -77.57 -12.79 59.52
N CYS A 560 -77.12 -13.87 60.16
CA CYS A 560 -77.82 -15.16 60.18
C CYS A 560 -78.76 -15.36 61.38
N GLU A 561 -78.80 -14.46 62.38
CA GLU A 561 -79.47 -14.73 63.67
C GLU A 561 -80.82 -14.03 63.91
N ALA A 562 -81.27 -13.09 63.05
CA ALA A 562 -82.46 -12.28 63.33
C ALA A 562 -83.67 -12.62 62.43
N ARG A 563 -84.11 -13.88 62.43
CA ARG A 563 -85.27 -14.38 61.64
C ARG A 563 -86.24 -15.16 62.55
N GLY A 564 -87.32 -14.53 63.04
CA GLY A 564 -88.29 -15.24 63.89
C GLY A 564 -89.66 -14.59 64.11
N GLU A 565 -89.75 -13.32 64.50
CA GLU A 565 -91.01 -12.80 65.10
C GLU A 565 -91.38 -11.41 64.59
N LEU A 566 -92.19 -11.30 63.51
CA LEU A 566 -93.02 -10.10 63.26
C LEU A 566 -94.07 -10.32 62.16
N VAL A 567 -94.86 -11.39 62.28
CA VAL A 567 -95.83 -11.86 61.26
C VAL A 567 -97.14 -11.06 61.19
N VAL A 568 -97.39 -10.05 62.04
CA VAL A 568 -98.71 -9.37 62.07
C VAL A 568 -98.73 -7.97 61.44
N TYR A 569 -97.57 -7.34 61.19
CA TYR A 569 -97.49 -6.12 60.35
C TYR A 569 -97.41 -6.44 58.83
N LYS A 570 -97.60 -7.72 58.48
CA LYS A 570 -97.33 -8.36 57.18
C LYS A 570 -98.34 -8.07 56.07
N ASN A 571 -99.51 -7.49 56.37
CA ASN A 571 -100.59 -7.36 55.37
C ASN A 571 -100.84 -5.94 54.82
N GLN A 572 -100.25 -4.90 55.40
CA GLN A 572 -100.34 -3.53 54.86
C GLN A 572 -99.04 -3.05 54.19
N LEU A 573 -97.93 -3.78 54.37
CA LEU A 573 -96.65 -3.54 53.70
C LEU A 573 -96.60 -4.18 52.30
N HIS A 574 -97.46 -5.18 52.01
CA HIS A 574 -97.34 -6.00 50.80
C HIS A 574 -97.68 -5.24 49.50
N GLN A 575 -98.48 -4.18 49.57
CA GLN A 575 -98.90 -3.40 48.40
C GLN A 575 -97.89 -2.28 48.06
N THR A 576 -97.20 -1.74 49.08
CA THR A 576 -96.11 -0.77 48.91
C THR A 576 -94.77 -1.43 48.58
N GLN A 577 -94.61 -2.72 48.90
CA GLN A 577 -93.41 -3.51 48.58
C GLN A 577 -93.30 -3.87 47.09
N GLU A 578 -94.42 -4.15 46.42
CA GLU A 578 -94.44 -4.50 44.99
C GLU A 578 -94.02 -3.32 44.08
N GLU A 579 -94.37 -2.08 44.46
CA GLU A 579 -93.96 -0.85 43.77
C GLU A 579 -92.50 -0.43 44.08
N TRP A 580 -92.02 -0.73 45.30
CA TRP A 580 -90.63 -0.47 45.72
C TRP A 580 -89.64 -1.48 45.13
N GLU A 581 -89.98 -2.77 45.07
CA GLU A 581 -89.13 -3.83 44.49
C GLU A 581 -88.95 -3.66 42.97
N ASN A 582 -89.97 -3.18 42.26
CA ASN A 582 -89.87 -2.83 40.83
C ASN A 582 -89.01 -1.57 40.58
N SER A 583 -88.93 -0.67 41.57
CA SER A 583 -88.06 0.52 41.52
C SER A 583 -86.61 0.21 41.93
N GLN A 584 -86.39 -0.72 42.87
CA GLN A 584 -85.07 -1.20 43.30
C GLN A 584 -84.38 -2.09 42.25
N SER A 585 -85.13 -2.95 41.54
CA SER A 585 -84.57 -3.75 40.44
C SER A 585 -84.17 -2.89 39.24
N LYS A 586 -84.93 -1.82 38.95
CA LYS A 586 -84.56 -0.80 37.96
C LYS A 586 -83.33 0.00 38.42
N LEU A 587 -83.26 0.41 39.68
CA LEU A 587 -82.11 1.17 40.20
C LEU A 587 -80.80 0.34 40.18
N THR A 588 -80.84 -0.93 40.61
CA THR A 588 -79.67 -1.84 40.57
C THR A 588 -79.23 -2.18 39.14
N THR A 589 -80.18 -2.32 38.21
CA THR A 589 -79.85 -2.47 36.78
C THR A 589 -79.22 -1.20 36.21
N THR A 590 -79.70 -0.02 36.63
CA THR A 590 -79.16 1.27 36.18
C THR A 590 -77.78 1.57 36.80
N GLU A 591 -77.54 1.19 38.05
CA GLU A 591 -76.25 1.30 38.74
C GLU A 591 -75.20 0.33 38.17
N ALA A 592 -75.59 -0.88 37.80
CA ALA A 592 -74.71 -1.83 37.10
C ALA A 592 -74.32 -1.31 35.71
N ILE A 593 -75.27 -0.77 34.94
CA ILE A 593 -75.01 -0.14 33.63
C ILE A 593 -74.18 1.15 33.80
N LEU A 594 -74.37 1.92 34.88
CA LEU A 594 -73.59 3.13 35.17
C LEU A 594 -72.14 2.79 35.56
N GLN A 595 -71.92 1.74 36.36
CA GLN A 595 -70.58 1.22 36.68
C GLN A 595 -69.86 0.65 35.46
N GLU A 596 -70.57 -0.09 34.62
CA GLU A 596 -70.02 -0.63 33.37
C GLU A 596 -69.69 0.50 32.37
N SER A 597 -70.55 1.52 32.27
CA SER A 597 -70.27 2.69 31.43
C SER A 597 -69.15 3.57 31.99
N GLN A 598 -69.00 3.73 33.31
CA GLN A 598 -67.88 4.44 33.94
C GLN A 598 -66.54 3.70 33.77
N SER A 599 -66.53 2.38 33.91
CA SER A 599 -65.32 1.57 33.66
C SER A 599 -64.94 1.55 32.18
N LYS A 600 -65.92 1.47 31.27
CA LYS A 600 -65.69 1.67 29.83
C LYS A 600 -65.19 3.08 29.50
N LEU A 601 -65.71 4.12 30.17
CA LEU A 601 -65.26 5.50 30.00
C LEU A 601 -63.83 5.69 30.53
N GLN A 602 -63.47 5.09 31.68
CA GLN A 602 -62.11 5.14 32.22
C GLN A 602 -61.11 4.41 31.32
N VAL A 603 -61.47 3.25 30.78
CA VAL A 603 -60.64 2.54 29.79
C VAL A 603 -60.47 3.37 28.52
N LYS A 604 -61.55 4.00 28.01
CA LYS A 604 -61.47 4.90 26.86
C LYS A 604 -60.68 6.18 27.14
N GLN A 605 -60.75 6.72 28.36
CA GLN A 605 -59.95 7.87 28.79
C GLN A 605 -58.47 7.49 28.87
N ALA A 606 -58.16 6.29 29.39
CA ALA A 606 -56.81 5.75 29.45
C ALA A 606 -56.24 5.50 28.04
N GLU A 607 -57.01 4.86 27.15
CA GLU A 607 -56.66 4.68 25.73
C GLU A 607 -56.47 6.03 25.01
N LEU A 608 -57.27 7.06 25.33
CA LEU A 608 -57.10 8.41 24.78
C LEU A 608 -55.83 9.09 25.29
N THR A 609 -55.46 8.94 26.57
CA THR A 609 -54.18 9.43 27.11
C THR A 609 -52.98 8.67 26.54
N GLU A 610 -53.09 7.36 26.37
CA GLU A 610 -52.07 6.52 25.72
C GLU A 610 -51.88 6.96 24.27
N SER A 611 -52.99 7.11 23.52
CA SER A 611 -52.96 7.57 22.13
C SER A 611 -52.44 9.01 22.00
N ASN A 612 -52.79 9.91 22.92
CA ASN A 612 -52.22 11.28 22.95
C ASN A 612 -50.72 11.29 23.32
N SER A 613 -50.29 10.41 24.23
CA SER A 613 -48.87 10.24 24.57
C SER A 613 -48.08 9.69 23.38
N GLN A 614 -48.62 8.70 22.67
CA GLN A 614 -48.06 8.17 21.43
C GLN A 614 -48.04 9.22 20.31
N LEU A 615 -49.10 10.01 20.15
CA LEU A 615 -49.16 11.11 19.19
C LEU A 615 -48.09 12.18 19.50
N GLN A 616 -47.87 12.50 20.78
CA GLN A 616 -46.86 13.45 21.20
C GLN A 616 -45.43 12.91 21.00
N LYS A 617 -45.23 11.61 21.21
CA LYS A 617 -43.96 10.92 20.90
C LYS A 617 -43.68 10.90 19.40
N HIS A 618 -44.68 10.56 18.57
CA HIS A 618 -44.56 10.63 17.12
C HIS A 618 -44.35 12.06 16.62
N LYS A 619 -44.92 13.07 17.28
CA LYS A 619 -44.67 14.47 16.94
C LYS A 619 -43.22 14.89 17.25
N GLN A 620 -42.66 14.44 18.36
CA GLN A 620 -41.23 14.65 18.68
C GLN A 620 -40.30 13.87 17.74
N GLU A 621 -40.66 12.64 17.36
CA GLU A 621 -39.92 11.85 16.37
C GLU A 621 -39.98 12.49 14.97
N LEU A 622 -41.11 13.11 14.62
CA LEU A 622 -41.28 13.86 13.37
C LEU A 622 -40.46 15.17 13.38
N GLU A 623 -40.49 15.94 14.47
CA GLU A 623 -39.64 17.14 14.63
C GLU A 623 -38.15 16.78 14.60
N LYS A 624 -37.76 15.65 15.20
CA LYS A 624 -36.40 15.13 15.14
C LYS A 624 -36.02 14.75 13.71
N SER A 625 -36.89 14.02 13.02
CA SER A 625 -36.70 13.62 11.61
C SER A 625 -36.64 14.85 10.68
N GLU A 626 -37.45 15.89 10.91
CA GLU A 626 -37.39 17.15 10.17
C GLU A 626 -36.07 17.90 10.42
N SER A 627 -35.57 17.91 11.66
CA SER A 627 -34.27 18.49 11.99
C SER A 627 -33.10 17.72 11.35
N GLU A 628 -33.19 16.38 11.31
CA GLU A 628 -32.22 15.51 10.67
C GLU A 628 -32.26 15.70 9.14
N LEU A 629 -33.45 15.81 8.55
CA LEU A 629 -33.62 16.09 7.12
C LEU A 629 -33.09 17.48 6.74
N GLN A 630 -33.27 18.48 7.61
CA GLN A 630 -32.69 19.82 7.43
C GLN A 630 -31.16 19.77 7.52
N LYS A 631 -30.60 18.99 8.45
CA LYS A 631 -29.15 18.78 8.58
C LYS A 631 -28.59 18.06 7.35
N THR A 632 -29.21 16.99 6.90
CA THR A 632 -28.83 16.27 5.68
C THR A 632 -28.96 17.15 4.44
N SER A 633 -29.97 18.02 4.36
CA SER A 633 -30.10 18.99 3.26
C SER A 633 -28.99 20.04 3.28
N GLN A 634 -28.53 20.48 4.46
CA GLN A 634 -27.40 21.40 4.59
C GLN A 634 -26.06 20.72 4.25
N GLU A 635 -25.87 19.47 4.69
CA GLU A 635 -24.73 18.64 4.33
C GLU A 635 -24.68 18.41 2.82
N LEU A 636 -25.82 18.11 2.17
CA LEU A 636 -25.92 17.96 0.72
C LEU A 636 -25.55 19.27 -0.02
N GLN A 637 -25.99 20.43 0.51
CA GLN A 637 -25.63 21.74 -0.06
C GLN A 637 -24.12 22.03 0.09
N GLN A 638 -23.53 21.64 1.23
CA GLN A 638 -22.08 21.72 1.45
C GLN A 638 -21.33 20.78 0.49
N THR A 639 -21.74 19.52 0.36
CA THR A 639 -21.16 18.57 -0.58
C THR A 639 -21.25 19.08 -2.02
N GLN A 640 -22.39 19.67 -2.43
CA GLN A 640 -22.53 20.28 -3.75
C GLN A 640 -21.58 21.47 -3.95
N SER A 641 -21.34 22.27 -2.91
CA SER A 641 -20.38 23.38 -2.98
C SER A 641 -18.93 22.88 -3.07
N HIS A 642 -18.59 21.82 -2.33
CA HIS A 642 -17.29 21.15 -2.43
C HIS A 642 -17.09 20.52 -3.80
N LEU A 643 -18.11 19.86 -4.36
CA LEU A 643 -18.05 19.29 -5.72
C LEU A 643 -17.79 20.38 -6.77
N ASN A 644 -18.45 21.54 -6.66
CA ASN A 644 -18.23 22.66 -7.57
C ASN A 644 -16.81 23.26 -7.40
N GLN A 645 -16.30 23.31 -6.17
CA GLN A 645 -14.93 23.74 -5.91
C GLN A 645 -13.91 22.76 -6.51
N THR A 646 -14.07 21.46 -6.30
CA THR A 646 -13.21 20.41 -6.88
C THR A 646 -13.27 20.42 -8.40
N GLN A 647 -14.44 20.67 -9.00
CA GLN A 647 -14.58 20.88 -10.44
C GLN A 647 -13.76 22.09 -10.92
N GLY A 648 -13.76 23.19 -10.16
CA GLY A 648 -12.94 24.37 -10.43
C GLY A 648 -11.43 24.07 -10.35
N GLU A 649 -10.99 23.40 -9.28
CA GLU A 649 -9.60 22.98 -9.07
C GLU A 649 -9.13 22.02 -10.18
N LEU A 650 -10.00 21.10 -10.63
CA LEU A 650 -9.71 20.21 -11.75
C LEU A 650 -9.57 20.98 -13.07
N THR A 651 -10.37 22.03 -13.28
CA THR A 651 -10.29 22.89 -14.47
C THR A 651 -9.00 23.71 -14.48
N GLU A 652 -8.60 24.23 -13.31
CA GLU A 652 -7.34 24.95 -13.09
C GLU A 652 -6.14 24.02 -13.33
N SER A 653 -6.17 22.81 -12.76
CA SER A 653 -5.13 21.79 -12.92
C SER A 653 -4.98 21.36 -14.39
N ASN A 654 -6.09 21.16 -15.11
CA ASN A 654 -6.06 20.87 -16.55
C ASN A 654 -5.50 22.03 -17.38
N SER A 655 -5.79 23.28 -17.00
CA SER A 655 -5.22 24.48 -17.65
C SER A 655 -3.71 24.58 -17.41
N GLN A 656 -3.24 24.25 -16.20
CA GLN A 656 -1.81 24.18 -15.87
C GLN A 656 -1.10 23.06 -16.61
N LEU A 657 -1.73 21.87 -16.71
CA LEU A 657 -1.20 20.74 -17.46
C LEU A 657 -1.02 21.09 -18.94
N GLN A 658 -2.01 21.75 -19.54
CA GLN A 658 -1.94 22.22 -20.93
C GLN A 658 -0.80 23.23 -21.14
N LYS A 659 -0.56 24.10 -20.15
CA LYS A 659 0.53 25.08 -20.19
C LYS A 659 1.91 24.41 -20.10
N HIS A 660 2.06 23.41 -19.21
CA HIS A 660 3.27 22.62 -19.13
C HIS A 660 3.52 21.76 -20.38
N GLN A 661 2.46 21.27 -21.03
CA GLN A 661 2.57 20.57 -22.31
C GLN A 661 3.16 21.49 -23.40
N GLN A 662 2.72 22.74 -23.48
CA GLN A 662 3.26 23.73 -24.42
C GLN A 662 4.70 24.14 -24.10
N GLU A 663 5.04 24.24 -22.81
CA GLU A 663 6.42 24.52 -22.37
C GLU A 663 7.36 23.35 -22.70
N LEU A 664 6.88 22.11 -22.57
CA LEU A 664 7.63 20.91 -22.93
C LEU A 664 7.89 20.85 -24.45
N GLU A 665 6.88 21.08 -25.29
CA GLU A 665 7.03 21.16 -26.76
C GLU A 665 8.05 22.24 -27.17
N LYS A 666 8.04 23.39 -26.47
CA LYS A 666 9.01 24.46 -26.71
C LYS A 666 10.44 24.05 -26.30
N SER A 667 10.58 23.34 -25.19
CA SER A 667 11.87 22.82 -24.72
C SER A 667 12.43 21.74 -25.66
N GLU A 668 11.58 20.85 -26.17
CA GLU A 668 11.95 19.85 -27.18
C GLU A 668 12.42 20.49 -28.49
N TYR A 669 11.75 21.56 -28.93
CA TYR A 669 12.17 22.34 -30.10
C TYR A 669 13.54 23.02 -29.91
N GLU A 670 13.78 23.63 -28.74
CA GLU A 670 15.09 24.24 -28.43
C GLU A 670 16.19 23.17 -28.27
N LEU A 671 15.87 21.99 -27.72
CA LEU A 671 16.80 20.87 -27.63
C LEU A 671 17.19 20.36 -29.03
N GLN A 672 16.23 20.26 -29.94
CA GLN A 672 16.48 19.87 -31.33
C GLN A 672 17.39 20.89 -32.04
N LYS A 673 17.17 22.18 -31.80
CA LYS A 673 18.02 23.25 -32.33
C LYS A 673 19.44 23.20 -31.75
N THR A 674 19.56 22.97 -30.44
CA THR A 674 20.86 22.83 -29.76
C THR A 674 21.63 21.62 -30.27
N ASN A 675 20.95 20.50 -30.54
CA ASN A 675 21.57 19.32 -31.16
C ASN A 675 22.07 19.60 -32.58
N GLN A 676 21.34 20.38 -33.38
CA GLN A 676 21.81 20.80 -34.71
C GLN A 676 23.04 21.71 -34.63
N GLU A 677 23.07 22.64 -33.66
CA GLU A 677 24.24 23.49 -33.40
C GLU A 677 25.45 22.67 -32.91
N LEU A 678 25.22 21.64 -32.10
CA LEU A 678 26.25 20.70 -31.65
C LEU A 678 26.82 19.88 -32.82
N GLU A 679 25.99 19.37 -33.73
CA GLU A 679 26.44 18.68 -34.94
C GLU A 679 27.28 19.59 -35.85
N GLN A 680 26.88 20.85 -36.00
CA GLN A 680 27.67 21.85 -36.73
C GLN A 680 29.02 22.12 -36.06
N THR A 681 29.03 22.25 -34.73
CA THR A 681 30.25 22.47 -33.94
C THR A 681 31.18 21.26 -34.03
N GLN A 682 30.65 20.04 -34.01
CA GLN A 682 31.42 18.81 -34.18
C GLN A 682 32.02 18.71 -35.59
N SER A 683 31.27 19.13 -36.61
CA SER A 683 31.78 19.21 -37.99
C SER A 683 32.91 20.24 -38.12
N GLN A 684 32.79 21.40 -37.47
CA GLN A 684 33.85 22.41 -37.42
C GLN A 684 35.08 21.88 -36.68
N LEU A 685 34.91 21.23 -35.53
CA LEU A 685 36.01 20.63 -34.77
C LEU A 685 36.78 19.59 -35.61
N ASN A 686 36.07 18.75 -36.35
CA ASN A 686 36.68 17.77 -37.25
C ASN A 686 37.48 18.45 -38.38
N GLN A 687 36.99 19.58 -38.88
CA GLN A 687 37.71 20.39 -39.87
C GLN A 687 38.98 21.01 -39.26
N THR A 688 38.89 21.62 -38.08
CA THR A 688 40.06 22.20 -37.39
C THR A 688 41.09 21.13 -37.03
N GLN A 689 40.65 19.93 -36.66
CA GLN A 689 41.52 18.79 -36.43
C GLN A 689 42.27 18.40 -37.72
N GLY A 690 41.59 18.42 -38.87
CA GLY A 690 42.22 18.21 -40.18
C GLY A 690 43.27 19.27 -40.52
N GLU A 691 42.94 20.55 -40.33
CA GLU A 691 43.85 21.68 -40.53
C GLU A 691 45.08 21.61 -39.58
N LEU A 692 44.88 21.21 -38.33
CA LEU A 692 45.97 21.00 -37.37
C LEU A 692 46.89 19.85 -37.79
N THR A 693 46.32 18.77 -38.36
CA THR A 693 47.10 17.63 -38.85
C THR A 693 47.96 18.04 -40.05
N GLU A 694 47.42 18.88 -40.93
CA GLU A 694 48.14 19.44 -42.07
C GLU A 694 49.23 20.43 -41.63
N SER A 695 48.94 21.30 -40.67
CA SER A 695 49.93 22.20 -40.08
C SER A 695 51.07 21.44 -39.39
N ASN A 696 50.77 20.34 -38.68
CA ASN A 696 51.79 19.49 -38.07
C ASN A 696 52.65 18.76 -39.12
N SER A 697 52.04 18.34 -40.24
CA SER A 697 52.79 17.75 -41.37
C SER A 697 53.73 18.78 -42.02
N GLN A 698 53.29 20.03 -42.16
CA GLN A 698 54.13 21.13 -42.62
C GLN A 698 55.26 21.46 -41.63
N LEU A 699 54.97 21.48 -40.33
CA LEU A 699 55.97 21.69 -39.29
C LEU A 699 57.05 20.60 -39.32
N GLN A 700 56.66 19.34 -39.47
CA GLN A 700 57.58 18.22 -39.60
C GLN A 700 58.47 18.34 -40.84
N LYS A 701 57.91 18.85 -41.95
CA LYS A 701 58.67 19.11 -43.18
C LYS A 701 59.70 20.24 -43.00
N HIS A 702 59.32 21.32 -42.32
CA HIS A 702 60.26 22.38 -41.95
C HIS A 702 61.33 21.92 -40.95
N GLN A 703 60.99 21.00 -40.03
CA GLN A 703 61.95 20.39 -39.12
C GLN A 703 63.03 19.61 -39.90
N GLN A 704 62.63 18.84 -40.91
CA GLN A 704 63.55 18.11 -41.80
C GLN A 704 64.40 19.06 -42.67
N GLU A 705 63.84 20.18 -43.13
CA GLU A 705 64.59 21.21 -43.84
C GLU A 705 65.61 21.91 -42.93
N LEU A 706 65.26 22.15 -41.67
CA LEU A 706 66.15 22.72 -40.66
C LEU A 706 67.32 21.78 -40.35
N GLU A 707 67.05 20.49 -40.11
CA GLU A 707 68.09 19.46 -39.92
C GLU A 707 69.02 19.37 -41.13
N LYS A 708 68.48 19.50 -42.35
CA LYS A 708 69.29 19.54 -43.57
C LYS A 708 70.17 20.79 -43.63
N SER A 709 69.66 21.95 -43.21
CA SER A 709 70.44 23.19 -43.13
C SER A 709 71.53 23.13 -42.06
N GLU A 710 71.26 22.49 -40.91
CA GLU A 710 72.23 22.28 -39.84
C GLU A 710 73.35 21.32 -40.29
N TYR A 711 72.99 20.27 -41.04
CA TYR A 711 73.97 19.38 -41.67
C TYR A 711 74.84 20.10 -42.71
N GLU A 712 74.26 20.98 -43.54
CA GLU A 712 75.04 21.80 -44.47
C GLU A 712 75.91 22.84 -43.74
N LEU A 713 75.43 23.44 -42.65
CA LEU A 713 76.22 24.34 -41.80
C LEU A 713 77.40 23.60 -41.16
N GLN A 714 77.19 22.36 -40.69
CA GLN A 714 78.24 21.51 -40.14
C GLN A 714 79.29 21.15 -41.21
N LYS A 715 78.85 20.86 -42.44
CA LYS A 715 79.76 20.63 -43.58
C LYS A 715 80.55 21.90 -43.92
N THR A 716 79.91 23.07 -43.91
CA THR A 716 80.58 24.35 -44.16
C THR A 716 81.59 24.68 -43.05
N ASN A 717 81.29 24.34 -41.79
CA ASN A 717 82.23 24.47 -40.68
C ASN A 717 83.42 23.50 -40.81
N GLN A 718 83.20 22.27 -41.28
CA GLN A 718 84.30 21.35 -41.59
C GLN A 718 85.17 21.85 -42.75
N GLU A 719 84.56 22.47 -43.78
CA GLU A 719 85.29 23.12 -44.87
C GLU A 719 86.06 24.36 -44.36
N LEU A 720 85.52 25.12 -43.41
CA LEU A 720 86.21 26.22 -42.74
C LEU A 720 87.40 25.73 -41.89
N GLU A 721 87.25 24.63 -41.14
CA GLU A 721 88.34 23.98 -40.40
C GLU A 721 89.43 23.45 -41.34
N GLN A 722 89.06 22.87 -42.48
CA GLN A 722 90.03 22.47 -43.52
C GLN A 722 90.73 23.67 -44.14
N THR A 723 90.03 24.78 -44.36
CA THR A 723 90.62 26.03 -44.87
C THR A 723 91.55 26.66 -43.84
N GLN A 724 91.21 26.60 -42.54
CA GLN A 724 92.07 27.03 -41.44
C GLN A 724 93.31 26.12 -41.29
N SER A 725 93.16 24.81 -41.52
CA SER A 725 94.26 23.86 -41.61
C SER A 725 95.19 24.17 -42.78
N GLN A 726 94.64 24.50 -43.96
CA GLN A 726 95.43 24.92 -45.12
C GLN A 726 96.13 26.27 -44.87
N LEU A 727 95.48 27.23 -44.19
CA LEU A 727 96.10 28.49 -43.77
C LEU A 727 97.29 28.23 -42.83
N ASN A 728 97.13 27.34 -41.85
CA ASN A 728 98.21 26.94 -40.94
C ASN A 728 99.35 26.21 -41.66
N GLN A 729 99.04 25.44 -42.71
CA GLN A 729 100.03 24.78 -43.56
C GLN A 729 100.80 25.80 -44.44
N THR A 730 100.10 26.78 -45.00
CA THR A 730 100.72 27.87 -45.78
C THR A 730 101.55 28.81 -44.89
N GLN A 731 101.13 29.02 -43.64
CA GLN A 731 101.91 29.70 -42.61
C GLN A 731 103.18 28.90 -42.26
N GLY A 732 103.10 27.57 -42.24
CA GLY A 732 104.23 26.63 -42.07
C GLY A 732 105.24 26.66 -43.22
N GLU A 733 104.76 26.73 -44.47
CA GLU A 733 105.60 26.86 -45.67
C GLU A 733 106.31 28.25 -45.72
N LEU A 734 105.70 29.29 -45.15
CA LEU A 734 106.30 30.62 -44.97
C LEU A 734 107.38 30.63 -43.86
N THR A 735 107.20 29.88 -42.76
CA THR A 735 108.23 29.68 -41.73
C THR A 735 109.39 28.82 -42.21
N GLU A 736 109.15 27.84 -43.08
CA GLU A 736 110.20 27.00 -43.67
C GLU A 736 111.06 27.80 -44.68
N SER A 737 110.44 28.70 -45.45
CA SER A 737 111.14 29.65 -46.34
C SER A 737 111.98 30.71 -45.57
N ASN A 738 111.52 31.16 -44.39
CA ASN A 738 112.29 32.03 -43.49
C ASN A 738 113.43 31.28 -42.76
N SER A 739 113.27 29.99 -42.45
CA SER A 739 114.32 29.16 -41.84
C SER A 739 115.54 28.92 -42.76
N GLN A 740 115.33 28.97 -44.09
CA GLN A 740 116.39 28.88 -45.10
C GLN A 740 117.20 30.17 -45.25
N LEU A 741 116.67 31.31 -44.76
CA LEU A 741 117.35 32.60 -44.68
C LEU A 741 118.17 32.74 -43.37
N GLU A 742 117.71 32.10 -42.29
CA GLU A 742 118.30 32.12 -40.94
C GLU A 742 119.50 31.15 -40.78
N GLN A 743 119.60 30.12 -41.63
CA GLN A 743 120.78 29.22 -41.72
C GLN A 743 122.06 29.90 -42.23
N LYS A 744 121.99 31.14 -42.75
CA LYS A 744 123.18 31.93 -43.12
C LYS A 744 123.76 32.77 -41.97
N GLU A 745 123.04 32.92 -40.85
CA GLU A 745 123.47 33.76 -39.73
C GLU A 745 124.16 32.97 -38.60
N THR A 746 124.09 31.64 -38.66
CA THR A 746 124.82 30.69 -37.80
C THR A 746 126.36 30.72 -37.95
N ILE A 747 126.90 31.57 -38.84
CA ILE A 747 128.36 31.76 -38.99
C ILE A 747 128.84 33.01 -38.22
N LEU A 748 127.95 33.80 -37.60
CA LEU A 748 128.35 34.88 -36.70
C LEU A 748 128.39 34.46 -35.23
N GLN A 749 129.24 33.47 -35.01
CA GLN A 749 130.13 33.43 -33.85
C GLN A 749 129.46 33.06 -32.53
N GLN A 750 129.71 31.85 -32.03
CA GLN A 750 131.00 31.52 -31.39
C GLN A 750 131.39 32.44 -30.23
N SER A 751 130.44 33.17 -29.62
CA SER A 751 130.66 33.75 -28.30
C SER A 751 129.74 33.11 -27.27
N GLU A 752 130.33 32.16 -26.55
CA GLU A 752 130.17 32.07 -25.09
C GLU A 752 129.05 31.18 -24.54
N THR A 753 129.19 29.90 -24.87
CA THR A 753 129.18 28.85 -23.84
C THR A 753 130.14 29.20 -22.70
N GLN A 754 129.66 29.88 -21.65
CA GLN A 754 130.22 29.83 -20.29
C GLN A 754 129.30 30.57 -19.32
N LEU A 755 128.31 29.88 -18.75
CA LEU A 755 128.19 29.66 -17.30
C LEU A 755 126.90 28.90 -16.99
N LYS A 756 127.02 27.57 -16.92
CA LYS A 756 126.27 26.81 -15.92
C LYS A 756 126.63 27.42 -14.56
N GLU A 757 125.64 27.73 -13.73
CA GLU A 757 125.42 27.06 -12.44
C GLU A 757 124.41 27.83 -11.59
N LEU A 758 123.62 27.05 -10.85
CA LEU A 758 122.67 27.44 -9.78
C LEU A 758 121.25 27.80 -10.27
N GLN A 759 120.17 27.28 -9.72
CA GLN A 759 119.90 26.35 -8.61
C GLN A 759 118.38 26.11 -8.70
N LYS A 760 117.88 24.87 -8.76
CA LYS A 760 117.67 23.99 -7.60
C LYS A 760 116.79 24.67 -6.53
N ASN A 761 115.47 24.46 -6.63
CA ASN A 761 114.59 24.08 -5.50
C ASN A 761 113.17 23.74 -6.01
N GLN A 762 112.97 22.44 -6.24
CA GLN A 762 111.73 21.79 -6.69
C GLN A 762 111.26 20.79 -5.62
N GLN A 763 111.11 21.23 -4.37
CA GLN A 763 110.64 20.36 -3.27
C GLN A 763 109.58 20.97 -2.33
N GLU A 764 109.15 22.22 -2.52
CA GLU A 764 108.10 22.81 -1.66
C GLU A 764 106.66 22.62 -2.19
N TRP A 765 106.47 22.16 -3.43
CA TRP A 765 105.15 22.03 -4.05
C TRP A 765 104.39 20.72 -3.72
N GLU A 766 105.08 19.65 -3.35
CA GLU A 766 104.46 18.32 -3.18
C GLU A 766 103.87 18.07 -1.78
N ILE A 767 104.19 18.87 -0.77
CA ILE A 767 103.58 18.75 0.57
C ILE A 767 102.19 19.42 0.62
N SER A 768 101.95 20.46 -0.19
CA SER A 768 100.66 21.19 -0.23
C SER A 768 99.54 20.41 -0.94
N LYS A 769 99.90 19.49 -1.84
CA LYS A 769 98.95 18.68 -2.64
C LYS A 769 98.24 17.58 -1.85
N SER A 770 98.88 17.10 -0.77
CA SER A 770 98.37 16.03 0.12
C SER A 770 97.24 16.50 1.05
N GLN A 771 97.30 17.76 1.52
CA GLN A 771 96.27 18.33 2.42
C GLN A 771 94.99 18.70 1.68
N LEU A 772 95.07 19.11 0.41
CA LEU A 772 93.91 19.46 -0.43
C LEU A 772 93.06 18.22 -0.81
N HIS A 773 93.63 17.02 -0.82
CA HIS A 773 92.90 15.79 -1.18
C HIS A 773 92.06 15.23 -0.02
N LYS A 774 92.45 15.47 1.24
CA LYS A 774 91.69 15.05 2.42
C LYS A 774 90.43 15.90 2.64
N THR A 775 90.52 17.22 2.51
CA THR A 775 89.36 18.13 2.63
C THR A 775 88.34 17.94 1.50
N LYS A 776 88.78 17.51 0.31
CA LYS A 776 87.89 17.22 -0.83
C LYS A 776 87.10 15.91 -0.68
N GLN A 777 87.60 14.94 0.11
CA GLN A 777 86.87 13.70 0.42
C GLN A 777 85.86 13.87 1.58
N GLU A 778 86.15 14.73 2.55
CA GLU A 778 85.22 15.04 3.66
C GLU A 778 84.00 15.83 3.18
N LEU A 779 84.18 16.80 2.26
CA LEU A 779 83.07 17.57 1.65
C LEU A 779 82.13 16.70 0.80
N LYS A 780 82.65 15.65 0.17
CA LYS A 780 81.85 14.71 -0.64
C LYS A 780 81.00 13.77 0.21
N ARG A 781 81.42 13.51 1.46
CA ARG A 781 80.73 12.65 2.43
C ARG A 781 79.59 13.38 3.14
N THR A 782 79.77 14.67 3.45
CA THR A 782 78.72 15.53 4.01
C THR A 782 77.62 15.84 3.00
N ASN A 783 77.95 15.97 1.71
CA ASN A 783 76.96 16.21 0.66
C ASN A 783 76.07 14.97 0.36
N LEU A 784 76.60 13.76 0.54
CA LEU A 784 75.83 12.51 0.42
C LEU A 784 74.86 12.31 1.61
N GLN A 785 75.27 12.67 2.83
CA GLN A 785 74.40 12.59 4.02
C GLN A 785 73.26 13.63 4.00
N MET A 786 73.51 14.80 3.40
CA MET A 786 72.47 15.81 3.16
C MET A 786 71.42 15.33 2.14
N GLN A 787 71.83 14.61 1.09
CA GLN A 787 70.89 14.04 0.11
C GLN A 787 70.05 12.88 0.67
N GLU A 788 70.61 12.05 1.56
CA GLU A 788 69.85 11.00 2.26
C GLU A 788 68.77 11.59 3.19
N LEU A 789 69.11 12.59 4.01
CA LEU A 789 68.15 13.28 4.89
C LEU A 789 67.05 14.02 4.12
N GLN A 790 67.37 14.55 2.93
CA GLN A 790 66.39 15.22 2.06
C GLN A 790 65.43 14.22 1.39
N THR A 791 65.88 12.98 1.19
CA THR A 791 65.05 11.90 0.64
C THR A 791 64.12 11.32 1.72
N GLU A 792 64.60 11.10 2.94
CA GLU A 792 63.78 10.69 4.09
C GLU A 792 62.72 11.73 4.48
N LEU A 793 63.03 13.04 4.33
CA LEU A 793 62.06 14.12 4.57
C LEU A 793 60.94 14.14 3.51
N VAL A 794 61.26 13.89 2.24
CA VAL A 794 60.26 13.81 1.15
C VAL A 794 59.38 12.57 1.32
N GLU A 795 59.96 11.44 1.73
CA GLU A 795 59.23 10.19 1.95
C GLU A 795 58.30 10.30 3.17
N SER A 796 58.77 10.90 4.28
CA SER A 796 57.96 11.21 5.46
C SER A 796 56.81 12.20 5.16
N ASN A 797 57.07 13.22 4.34
CA ASN A 797 56.03 14.18 3.93
C ASN A 797 54.98 13.55 3.00
N SER A 798 55.37 12.56 2.18
CA SER A 798 54.44 11.79 1.35
C SER A 798 53.56 10.83 2.18
N GLN A 799 54.10 10.25 3.26
CA GLN A 799 53.35 9.42 4.20
C GLN A 799 52.36 10.27 5.01
N LEU A 800 52.75 11.48 5.41
CA LEU A 800 51.88 12.44 6.08
C LEU A 800 50.69 12.87 5.20
N GLN A 801 50.92 13.14 3.91
CA GLN A 801 49.85 13.43 2.93
C GLN A 801 48.92 12.23 2.71
N GLN A 802 49.44 10.99 2.67
CA GLN A 802 48.60 9.80 2.59
C GLN A 802 47.74 9.60 3.84
N THR A 803 48.28 9.85 5.04
CA THR A 803 47.51 9.79 6.28
C THR A 803 46.46 10.89 6.36
N GLU A 804 46.72 12.10 5.86
CA GLU A 804 45.73 13.19 5.78
C GLU A 804 44.56 12.83 4.87
N ILE A 805 44.85 12.28 3.68
CA ILE A 805 43.82 11.82 2.73
C ILE A 805 42.96 10.69 3.34
N LEU A 806 43.58 9.74 4.06
CA LEU A 806 42.87 8.67 4.77
C LEU A 806 42.02 9.22 5.94
N LEU A 807 42.50 10.24 6.66
CA LEU A 807 41.76 10.89 7.73
C LEU A 807 40.55 11.67 7.20
N GLU A 808 40.70 12.31 6.03
CA GLU A 808 39.65 13.09 5.35
C GLU A 808 38.58 12.16 4.74
N GLN A 809 38.99 11.02 4.18
CA GLN A 809 38.10 9.94 3.76
C GLN A 809 37.33 9.32 4.93
N SER A 810 38.00 9.08 6.06
CA SER A 810 37.37 8.59 7.30
C SER A 810 36.39 9.62 7.87
N HIS A 811 36.72 10.91 7.87
CA HIS A 811 35.81 11.99 8.27
C HIS A 811 34.57 12.08 7.36
N SER A 812 34.76 11.91 6.04
CA SER A 812 33.64 11.84 5.08
C SER A 812 32.74 10.64 5.35
N GLN A 813 33.31 9.46 5.62
CA GLN A 813 32.55 8.26 5.98
C GLN A 813 31.80 8.44 7.30
N ILE A 814 32.44 8.96 8.35
CA ILE A 814 31.77 9.25 9.64
C ILE A 814 30.64 10.26 9.46
N LYS A 815 30.80 11.26 8.59
CA LYS A 815 29.76 12.25 8.28
C LYS A 815 28.58 11.60 7.54
N GLN A 816 28.85 10.71 6.57
CA GLN A 816 27.81 9.94 5.87
C GLN A 816 27.08 9.00 6.84
N THR A 817 27.79 8.27 7.69
CA THR A 817 27.21 7.38 8.70
C THR A 817 26.37 8.16 9.73
N LYS A 818 26.78 9.37 10.14
CA LYS A 818 25.96 10.24 11.01
C LYS A 818 24.68 10.74 10.33
N THR A 819 24.72 11.06 9.04
CA THR A 819 23.54 11.47 8.28
C THR A 819 22.56 10.29 8.14
N LEU A 820 23.07 9.11 7.76
CA LEU A 820 22.28 7.88 7.69
C LEU A 820 21.68 7.50 9.05
N LEU A 821 22.44 7.62 10.15
CA LEU A 821 21.91 7.35 11.50
C LEU A 821 20.76 8.30 11.88
N LYS A 822 20.84 9.56 11.43
CA LYS A 822 19.81 10.59 11.68
C LYS A 822 18.56 10.35 10.82
N GLU A 823 18.74 9.91 9.58
CA GLU A 823 17.64 9.47 8.71
C GLU A 823 16.96 8.21 9.27
N PHE A 824 17.74 7.22 9.71
CA PHE A 824 17.21 6.02 10.38
C PHE A 824 16.48 6.35 11.68
N GLN A 825 17.00 7.26 12.52
CA GLN A 825 16.29 7.70 13.73
C GLN A 825 14.97 8.41 13.40
N THR A 826 14.92 9.16 12.29
CA THR A 826 13.70 9.84 11.84
C THR A 826 12.67 8.82 11.33
N GLN A 827 13.12 7.82 10.57
CA GLN A 827 12.27 6.72 10.11
C GLN A 827 11.73 5.89 11.28
N LEU A 828 12.56 5.54 12.26
CA LEU A 828 12.14 4.83 13.47
C LEU A 828 11.06 5.60 14.23
N HIS A 829 11.20 6.93 14.33
CA HIS A 829 10.18 7.78 14.97
C HIS A 829 8.88 7.85 14.18
N GLN A 830 8.93 7.87 12.85
CA GLN A 830 7.75 7.83 11.98
C GLN A 830 7.03 6.49 12.09
N THR A 831 7.77 5.38 12.06
CA THR A 831 7.21 4.03 12.24
C THR A 831 6.61 3.84 13.64
N ASP A 832 7.20 4.43 14.68
CA ASP A 832 6.62 4.38 16.03
C ASP A 832 5.32 5.18 16.17
N GLU A 833 5.20 6.32 15.49
CA GLU A 833 3.96 7.09 15.43
C GLU A 833 2.89 6.41 14.57
N GLU A 834 3.26 5.79 13.44
CA GLU A 834 2.35 4.96 12.64
C GLU A 834 1.83 3.76 13.44
N ARG A 835 2.70 3.08 14.19
CA ARG A 835 2.33 1.98 15.09
C ARG A 835 1.33 2.44 16.16
N LYS A 836 1.54 3.62 16.77
CA LYS A 836 0.57 4.19 17.73
C LYS A 836 -0.76 4.51 17.08
N ASN A 837 -0.76 5.10 15.89
CA ASN A 837 -1.99 5.41 15.16
C ASN A 837 -2.76 4.15 14.77
N GLN A 838 -2.07 3.12 14.30
CA GLN A 838 -2.68 1.81 14.01
C GLN A 838 -3.23 1.15 15.29
N GLN A 839 -2.54 1.29 16.43
CA GLN A 839 -3.00 0.77 17.71
C GLN A 839 -4.24 1.52 18.23
N LEU A 840 -4.34 2.83 17.98
CA LEU A 840 -5.51 3.64 18.29
C LEU A 840 -6.71 3.22 17.42
N GLN A 841 -6.50 3.04 16.11
CA GLN A 841 -7.52 2.55 15.18
C GLN A 841 -8.00 1.13 15.54
N LEU A 842 -7.11 0.26 16.02
CA LEU A 842 -7.48 -1.07 16.49
C LEU A 842 -8.39 -1.01 17.73
N GLN A 843 -8.11 -0.09 18.67
CA GLN A 843 -8.96 0.13 19.84
C GLN A 843 -10.33 0.72 19.46
N GLU A 844 -10.37 1.68 18.53
CA GLU A 844 -11.62 2.23 18.00
C GLU A 844 -12.45 1.14 17.31
N THR A 845 -11.82 0.32 16.48
CA THR A 845 -12.48 -0.80 15.78
C THR A 845 -13.01 -1.84 16.78
N GLN A 846 -12.26 -2.17 17.83
CA GLN A 846 -12.74 -3.05 18.91
C GLN A 846 -13.95 -2.46 19.65
N THR A 847 -13.96 -1.14 19.88
CA THR A 847 -15.06 -0.46 20.54
C THR A 847 -16.32 -0.46 19.68
N VAL A 848 -16.18 -0.21 18.38
CA VAL A 848 -17.28 -0.31 17.40
C VAL A 848 -17.79 -1.76 17.33
N LEU A 849 -16.90 -2.75 17.31
CA LEU A 849 -17.29 -4.17 17.29
C LEU A 849 -18.10 -4.56 18.54
N GLN A 850 -17.71 -4.06 19.72
CA GLN A 850 -18.47 -4.26 20.96
C GLN A 850 -19.85 -3.57 20.92
N GLN A 851 -19.94 -2.37 20.34
CA GLN A 851 -21.22 -1.70 20.15
C GLN A 851 -22.13 -2.48 19.21
N VAL A 852 -21.61 -2.96 18.07
CA VAL A 852 -22.36 -3.77 17.11
C VAL A 852 -22.82 -5.08 17.74
N GLN A 853 -21.98 -5.77 18.52
CA GLN A 853 -22.38 -6.96 19.27
C GLN A 853 -23.49 -6.67 20.28
N THR A 854 -23.43 -5.52 20.95
CA THR A 854 -24.46 -5.11 21.91
C THR A 854 -25.78 -4.81 21.22
N GLN A 855 -25.74 -4.13 20.07
CA GLN A 855 -26.93 -3.88 19.25
C GLN A 855 -27.53 -5.17 18.70
N TRP A 856 -26.72 -6.10 18.20
CA TRP A 856 -27.19 -7.40 17.74
C TRP A 856 -27.95 -8.15 18.85
N ARG A 857 -27.41 -8.13 20.07
CA ARG A 857 -28.04 -8.78 21.23
C ARG A 857 -29.36 -8.11 21.61
N GLN A 858 -29.47 -6.79 21.45
CA GLN A 858 -30.73 -6.06 21.63
C GLN A 858 -31.76 -6.44 20.55
N THR A 859 -31.34 -6.54 19.29
CA THR A 859 -32.18 -6.97 18.18
C THR A 859 -32.68 -8.40 18.35
N GLU A 860 -31.81 -9.31 18.83
CA GLU A 860 -32.17 -10.69 19.12
C GLU A 860 -33.22 -10.79 20.24
N ILE A 861 -33.09 -9.98 21.29
CA ILE A 861 -34.10 -9.88 22.36
C ILE A 861 -35.42 -9.33 21.82
N LEU A 862 -35.39 -8.29 20.98
CA LEU A 862 -36.59 -7.73 20.35
C LEU A 862 -37.28 -8.73 19.43
N LEU A 863 -36.51 -9.53 18.68
CA LEU A 863 -37.05 -10.59 17.83
C LEU A 863 -37.75 -11.67 18.66
N GLN A 864 -37.13 -12.11 19.76
CA GLN A 864 -37.75 -13.07 20.69
C GLN A 864 -39.04 -12.51 21.32
N GLN A 865 -39.05 -11.22 21.68
CA GLN A 865 -40.25 -10.55 22.20
C GLN A 865 -41.36 -10.49 21.15
N SER A 866 -41.03 -10.15 19.91
CA SER A 866 -41.99 -10.12 18.78
C SER A 866 -42.57 -11.52 18.49
N GLN A 867 -41.74 -12.56 18.51
CA GLN A 867 -42.19 -13.95 18.33
C GLN A 867 -43.13 -14.38 19.47
N SER A 868 -42.82 -14.02 20.71
CA SER A 868 -43.69 -14.29 21.87
C SER A 868 -45.03 -13.55 21.75
N GLN A 869 -45.03 -12.29 21.31
CA GLN A 869 -46.25 -11.53 21.04
C GLN A 869 -47.10 -12.13 19.91
N GLN A 870 -46.46 -12.62 18.84
CA GLN A 870 -47.15 -13.29 17.74
C GLN A 870 -47.81 -14.59 18.21
N GLN A 871 -47.12 -15.40 19.02
CA GLN A 871 -47.69 -16.62 19.61
C GLN A 871 -48.87 -16.32 20.53
N ASN A 872 -48.78 -15.26 21.35
CA ASN A 872 -49.90 -14.84 22.20
C ASN A 872 -51.09 -14.35 21.38
N SER A 873 -50.84 -13.59 20.32
CA SER A 873 -51.90 -13.13 19.40
C SER A 873 -52.57 -14.29 18.68
N GLN A 874 -51.83 -15.33 18.27
CA GLN A 874 -52.40 -16.55 17.71
C GLN A 874 -53.25 -17.33 18.72
N LYS A 875 -52.80 -17.43 19.98
CA LYS A 875 -53.59 -18.06 21.05
C LYS A 875 -54.91 -17.32 21.31
N GLU A 876 -54.86 -15.99 21.35
CA GLU A 876 -56.07 -15.18 21.48
C GLU A 876 -56.98 -15.34 20.25
N LEU A 877 -56.44 -15.35 19.02
CA LEU A 877 -57.23 -15.58 17.81
C LEU A 877 -57.97 -16.93 17.82
N VAL A 878 -57.32 -18.00 18.28
CA VAL A 878 -57.94 -19.33 18.43
C VAL A 878 -59.08 -19.28 19.45
N LYS A 879 -58.88 -18.57 20.57
CA LYS A 879 -59.89 -18.36 21.61
C LYS A 879 -61.06 -17.50 21.13
N THR A 880 -60.80 -16.44 20.35
CA THR A 880 -61.87 -15.62 19.77
C THR A 880 -62.67 -16.43 18.74
N LYS A 881 -62.00 -17.28 17.96
CA LYS A 881 -62.66 -18.15 16.97
C LYS A 881 -63.56 -19.19 17.64
N SER A 882 -63.13 -19.78 18.77
CA SER A 882 -63.96 -20.71 19.53
C SER A 882 -65.18 -20.03 20.17
N GLN A 883 -65.00 -18.83 20.72
CA GLN A 883 -66.10 -18.00 21.22
C GLN A 883 -67.09 -17.64 20.11
N LEU A 884 -66.60 -17.24 18.92
CA LEU A 884 -67.44 -16.93 17.78
C LEU A 884 -68.28 -18.13 17.35
N THR A 885 -67.69 -19.33 17.28
CA THR A 885 -68.45 -20.56 16.97
C THR A 885 -69.50 -20.88 18.04
N GLN A 886 -69.21 -20.59 19.31
CA GLN A 886 -70.18 -20.79 20.39
C GLN A 886 -71.34 -19.78 20.28
N THR A 887 -71.05 -18.49 20.10
CA THR A 887 -72.08 -17.45 19.92
C THR A 887 -72.92 -17.69 18.66
N GLN A 888 -72.31 -18.16 17.58
CA GLN A 888 -73.03 -18.53 16.36
C GLN A 888 -74.00 -19.69 16.61
N SER A 889 -73.61 -20.70 17.41
CA SER A 889 -74.51 -21.80 17.80
C SER A 889 -75.70 -21.35 18.65
N GLU A 890 -75.47 -20.42 19.58
CA GLU A 890 -76.52 -19.85 20.43
C GLU A 890 -77.49 -18.99 19.62
N LEU A 891 -76.98 -18.24 18.64
CA LEU A 891 -77.81 -17.45 17.74
C LEU A 891 -78.71 -18.33 16.85
N GLU A 892 -78.18 -19.42 16.30
CA GLU A 892 -78.96 -20.37 15.51
C GLU A 892 -80.08 -21.02 16.34
N LYS A 893 -79.79 -21.36 17.60
CA LYS A 893 -80.78 -21.86 18.54
C LYS A 893 -81.89 -20.85 18.82
N LEU A 894 -81.53 -19.59 19.09
CA LEU A 894 -82.51 -18.52 19.34
C LEU A 894 -83.38 -18.23 18.11
N GLN A 895 -82.80 -18.23 16.91
CA GLN A 895 -83.53 -18.07 15.65
C GLN A 895 -84.54 -19.21 15.44
N TYR A 896 -84.13 -20.45 15.72
CA TYR A 896 -85.04 -21.59 15.62
C TYR A 896 -86.15 -21.53 16.68
N GLN A 897 -85.83 -21.20 17.93
CA GLN A 897 -86.81 -20.97 19.00
C GLN A 897 -87.85 -19.91 18.63
N GLN A 898 -87.43 -18.80 18.01
CA GLN A 898 -88.36 -17.78 17.52
C GLN A 898 -89.23 -18.29 16.36
N ALA A 899 -88.71 -19.15 15.49
CA ALA A 899 -89.46 -19.73 14.37
C ALA A 899 -90.54 -20.74 14.84
N ILE A 900 -90.23 -21.60 15.81
CA ILE A 900 -91.20 -22.55 16.37
C ILE A 900 -92.31 -21.86 17.17
N LEU A 901 -91.99 -20.79 17.91
CA LEU A 901 -92.98 -19.98 18.63
C LEU A 901 -94.00 -19.28 17.71
N ARG A 902 -93.66 -19.06 16.44
CA ARG A 902 -94.59 -18.52 15.42
C ARG A 902 -95.51 -19.60 14.83
N ASN A 903 -95.05 -20.84 14.76
CA ASN A 903 -95.73 -21.93 14.04
C ASN A 903 -96.56 -22.85 14.95
N TYR A 904 -96.27 -22.91 16.25
CA TYR A 904 -96.96 -23.78 17.20
C TYR A 904 -97.54 -22.99 18.37
N LYS A 905 -98.82 -23.27 18.72
CA LYS A 905 -99.54 -22.58 19.81
C LYS A 905 -99.51 -23.34 21.15
N SER A 906 -99.12 -24.62 21.14
CA SER A 906 -99.05 -25.47 22.32
C SER A 906 -97.63 -25.56 22.85
N GLU A 907 -97.44 -25.30 24.15
CA GLU A 907 -96.15 -25.32 24.83
C GLU A 907 -95.46 -26.70 24.73
N SER A 908 -96.24 -27.79 24.80
CA SER A 908 -95.73 -29.16 24.62
C SER A 908 -95.21 -29.42 23.20
N GLN A 909 -95.84 -28.85 22.17
CA GLN A 909 -95.38 -29.03 20.79
C GLN A 909 -94.12 -28.21 20.49
N THR A 910 -94.03 -27.01 21.05
CA THR A 910 -92.83 -26.17 20.96
C THR A 910 -91.63 -26.86 21.62
N GLU A 911 -91.82 -27.45 22.80
CA GLU A 911 -90.77 -28.17 23.52
C GLU A 911 -90.33 -29.45 22.78
N TYR A 912 -91.28 -30.17 22.18
CA TYR A 912 -90.98 -31.32 21.32
C TYR A 912 -90.10 -30.93 20.13
N GLN A 913 -90.52 -29.91 19.36
CA GLN A 913 -89.81 -29.47 18.15
C GLN A 913 -88.43 -28.86 18.46
N LEU A 914 -88.27 -28.24 19.62
CA LEU A 914 -86.98 -27.76 20.10
C LEU A 914 -86.02 -28.91 20.42
N LEU A 915 -86.50 -29.95 21.12
CA LEU A 915 -85.68 -31.12 21.47
C LEU A 915 -85.26 -31.94 20.24
N VAL A 916 -86.13 -32.05 19.23
CA VAL A 916 -85.79 -32.71 17.96
C VAL A 916 -84.75 -31.91 17.17
N TRP A 917 -84.83 -30.57 17.19
CA TRP A 917 -83.82 -29.72 16.57
C TRP A 917 -82.48 -29.74 17.34
N GLU A 918 -82.51 -29.70 18.67
CA GLU A 918 -81.32 -29.84 19.51
C GLU A 918 -80.61 -31.18 19.25
N ALA A 919 -81.40 -32.24 19.04
CA ALA A 919 -80.85 -33.53 18.65
C ALA A 919 -80.19 -33.51 17.26
N TRP A 920 -80.84 -32.90 16.27
CA TRP A 920 -80.27 -32.75 14.93
C TRP A 920 -78.97 -31.93 14.95
N TYR A 921 -78.93 -30.87 15.75
CA TYR A 921 -77.74 -30.04 15.91
C TYR A 921 -76.59 -30.79 16.61
N ALA A 922 -76.90 -31.62 17.61
CA ALA A 922 -75.92 -32.50 18.25
C ALA A 922 -75.36 -33.55 17.27
N TYR A 923 -76.22 -34.12 16.41
CA TYR A 923 -75.80 -35.01 15.32
C TYR A 923 -74.83 -34.32 14.34
N GLN A 924 -75.10 -33.07 13.95
CA GLN A 924 -74.19 -32.30 13.09
C GLN A 924 -72.80 -32.09 13.72
N LYS A 925 -72.72 -32.02 15.05
CA LYS A 925 -71.45 -31.90 15.80
C LYS A 925 -70.79 -33.26 16.10
N ASP A 926 -71.31 -34.35 15.55
CA ASP A 926 -70.88 -35.74 15.79
C ASP A 926 -71.01 -36.15 17.27
N ASP A 927 -71.85 -35.45 18.05
CA ASP A 927 -72.19 -35.78 19.45
C ASP A 927 -73.46 -36.63 19.50
N LEU A 928 -73.28 -37.92 19.21
CA LEU A 928 -74.37 -38.89 19.14
C LEU A 928 -75.00 -39.21 20.51
N VAL A 929 -74.29 -38.91 21.61
CA VAL A 929 -74.77 -39.12 22.98
C VAL A 929 -75.78 -38.03 23.35
N GLU A 930 -75.42 -36.76 23.12
CA GLU A 930 -76.33 -35.65 23.36
C GLU A 930 -77.55 -35.74 22.42
N MET A 931 -77.34 -36.11 21.14
CA MET A 931 -78.44 -36.39 20.21
C MET A 931 -79.41 -37.43 20.77
N GLN A 932 -78.89 -38.57 21.26
CA GLN A 932 -79.71 -39.63 21.85
C GLN A 932 -80.52 -39.13 23.05
N ASP A 933 -79.91 -38.37 23.97
CA ASP A 933 -80.57 -37.84 25.16
C ASP A 933 -81.71 -36.86 24.79
N ARG A 934 -81.48 -35.98 23.82
CA ARG A 934 -82.47 -35.00 23.35
C ARG A 934 -83.66 -35.66 22.67
N LEU A 935 -83.44 -36.64 21.80
CA LEU A 935 -84.53 -37.43 21.21
C LEU A 935 -85.28 -38.22 22.29
N GLN A 936 -84.58 -38.81 23.26
CA GLN A 936 -85.21 -39.54 24.35
C GLN A 936 -86.08 -38.63 25.24
N LYS A 937 -85.65 -37.39 25.50
CA LYS A 937 -86.44 -36.39 26.23
C LYS A 937 -87.65 -35.91 25.43
N SER A 938 -87.52 -35.80 24.10
CA SER A 938 -88.64 -35.38 23.22
C SER A 938 -89.86 -36.29 23.34
N LEU A 939 -89.66 -37.58 23.61
CA LEU A 939 -90.75 -38.57 23.79
C LEU A 939 -91.77 -38.21 24.88
N LYS A 940 -91.42 -37.36 25.85
CA LYS A 940 -92.35 -36.93 26.92
C LYS A 940 -93.41 -35.94 26.45
N TYR A 941 -93.21 -35.34 25.28
CA TYR A 941 -93.99 -34.21 24.78
C TYR A 941 -94.84 -34.55 23.55
N THR A 942 -94.91 -35.84 23.19
CA THR A 942 -95.70 -36.36 22.06
C THR A 942 -96.55 -37.57 22.49
N GLU A 943 -97.77 -37.65 21.96
CA GLU A 943 -98.69 -38.78 22.16
C GLU A 943 -98.70 -39.74 20.95
N ASN A 944 -97.87 -39.45 19.93
CA ASN A 944 -97.80 -40.21 18.68
C ASN A 944 -97.30 -41.65 18.92
N SER A 945 -97.62 -42.54 17.99
CA SER A 945 -97.17 -43.93 18.09
C SER A 945 -95.64 -44.04 17.97
N ARG A 946 -95.02 -45.02 18.64
CA ARG A 946 -93.55 -45.15 18.69
C ARG A 946 -92.89 -45.27 17.31
N THR A 947 -93.58 -45.86 16.33
CA THR A 947 -93.09 -46.00 14.96
C THR A 947 -93.22 -44.70 14.17
N GLU A 948 -94.29 -43.95 14.42
CA GLU A 948 -94.54 -42.65 13.81
C GLU A 948 -93.52 -41.60 14.29
N ILE A 949 -93.17 -41.60 15.58
CA ILE A 949 -92.15 -40.70 16.14
C ILE A 949 -90.76 -40.93 15.53
N VAL A 950 -90.38 -42.19 15.29
CA VAL A 950 -89.06 -42.50 14.70
C VAL A 950 -88.99 -42.02 13.24
N MET A 951 -90.08 -42.16 12.50
CA MET A 951 -90.19 -41.60 11.14
C MET A 951 -90.17 -40.07 11.18
N GLU A 952 -90.91 -39.45 12.11
CA GLU A 952 -90.93 -37.99 12.29
C GLU A 952 -89.55 -37.42 12.64
N TRP A 953 -88.74 -38.10 13.45
CA TRP A 953 -87.35 -37.68 13.73
C TRP A 953 -86.48 -37.73 12.48
N LEU A 954 -86.54 -38.81 11.71
CA LEU A 954 -85.76 -38.96 10.47
C LEU A 954 -86.18 -37.95 9.41
N ASP A 955 -87.49 -37.74 9.24
CA ASP A 955 -88.03 -36.73 8.33
C ASP A 955 -87.65 -35.32 8.75
N SER A 956 -87.66 -35.03 10.06
CA SER A 956 -87.20 -33.74 10.60
C SER A 956 -85.71 -33.52 10.33
N PHE A 957 -84.88 -34.54 10.57
CA PHE A 957 -83.43 -34.46 10.32
C PHE A 957 -83.11 -34.26 8.83
N ALA A 958 -83.83 -34.96 7.96
CA ALA A 958 -83.72 -34.79 6.51
C ALA A 958 -84.15 -33.39 6.07
N ASN A 959 -85.25 -32.87 6.61
CA ASN A 959 -85.72 -31.52 6.31
C ASN A 959 -84.76 -30.44 6.80
N PHE A 960 -84.20 -30.57 8.01
CA PHE A 960 -83.20 -29.63 8.51
C PHE A 960 -81.90 -29.66 7.70
N SER A 961 -81.46 -30.85 7.30
CA SER A 961 -80.34 -31.06 6.38
C SER A 961 -80.56 -30.35 5.04
N GLN A 962 -81.74 -30.51 4.43
CA GLN A 962 -82.09 -29.86 3.17
C GLN A 962 -82.14 -28.33 3.30
N GLN A 963 -82.73 -27.80 4.38
CA GLN A 963 -82.82 -26.36 4.62
C GLN A 963 -81.45 -25.70 4.84
N LYS A 964 -80.49 -26.45 5.38
CA LYS A 964 -79.15 -25.96 5.70
C LYS A 964 -78.11 -26.30 4.62
N GLY A 965 -78.48 -27.10 3.61
CA GLY A 965 -77.58 -27.54 2.54
C GLY A 965 -76.48 -28.49 3.02
N ILE A 966 -76.75 -29.28 4.07
CA ILE A 966 -75.79 -30.20 4.68
C ILE A 966 -76.22 -31.62 4.38
N GLU A 967 -75.31 -32.52 4.03
CA GLU A 967 -75.63 -33.93 3.75
C GLU A 967 -76.04 -34.69 5.03
N PHE A 968 -77.21 -35.35 5.00
CA PHE A 968 -77.68 -36.21 6.09
C PHE A 968 -77.51 -37.67 5.73
N ASP A 969 -76.59 -38.35 6.42
CA ASP A 969 -76.34 -39.77 6.25
C ASP A 969 -77.19 -40.58 7.24
N SER A 970 -78.37 -40.99 6.76
CA SER A 970 -79.29 -41.84 7.52
C SER A 970 -78.73 -43.24 7.77
N GLU A 971 -77.82 -43.74 6.93
CA GLU A 971 -77.21 -45.06 7.10
C GLU A 971 -76.16 -45.01 8.22
N LYS A 972 -75.32 -43.97 8.26
CA LYS A 972 -74.39 -43.71 9.38
C LYS A 972 -75.14 -43.54 10.69
N LEU A 973 -76.24 -42.78 10.70
CA LEU A 973 -77.03 -42.59 11.92
C LEU A 973 -77.65 -43.90 12.40
N THR A 974 -78.31 -44.66 11.52
CA THR A 974 -79.03 -45.89 11.90
C THR A 974 -78.10 -47.03 12.35
N ASN A 975 -76.86 -47.02 11.87
CA ASN A 975 -75.79 -47.93 12.27
C ASN A 975 -75.04 -47.51 13.55
N SER A 976 -75.27 -46.30 14.07
CA SER A 976 -74.63 -45.85 15.31
C SER A 976 -75.15 -46.61 16.54
N GLU A 977 -74.26 -46.87 17.50
CA GLU A 977 -74.59 -47.64 18.71
C GLU A 977 -75.63 -46.89 19.56
N GLU A 978 -75.54 -45.58 19.62
CA GLU A 978 -76.42 -44.65 20.31
C GLU A 978 -77.83 -44.68 19.72
N TRP A 979 -77.95 -44.64 18.39
CA TRP A 979 -79.24 -44.79 17.71
C TRP A 979 -79.85 -46.17 17.94
N GLN A 980 -79.06 -47.24 17.81
CA GLN A 980 -79.55 -48.60 18.06
C GLN A 980 -79.99 -48.80 19.52
N LYS A 981 -79.28 -48.21 20.49
CA LYS A 981 -79.68 -48.19 21.91
C LYS A 981 -80.99 -47.40 22.11
N LEU A 982 -81.14 -46.26 21.44
CA LEU A 982 -82.37 -45.46 21.48
C LEU A 982 -83.55 -46.28 20.95
N MET A 983 -83.41 -46.88 19.77
CA MET A 983 -84.46 -47.72 19.15
C MET A 983 -84.84 -48.91 20.04
N LYS A 984 -83.85 -49.59 20.65
CA LYS A 984 -84.11 -50.69 21.61
C LYS A 984 -84.89 -50.23 22.84
N ARG A 985 -84.67 -49.01 23.33
CA ARG A 985 -85.39 -48.43 24.47
C ARG A 985 -86.80 -47.98 24.07
N THR A 986 -86.93 -47.30 22.94
CA THR A 986 -88.21 -46.81 22.41
C THR A 986 -89.13 -47.98 22.02
N MET A 987 -88.59 -49.11 21.55
CA MET A 987 -89.37 -50.28 21.10
C MET A 987 -89.61 -51.37 22.16
N LYS A 988 -89.09 -51.27 23.40
CA LYS A 988 -89.31 -52.31 24.43
C LYS A 988 -90.70 -52.22 25.09
N ILE A 989 -91.35 -53.39 25.16
CA ILE A 989 -92.67 -53.68 25.75
C ILE A 989 -92.56 -53.81 27.27
N GLN A 990 -93.40 -53.11 28.04
CA GLN A 990 -93.72 -53.47 29.43
C GLN A 990 -94.74 -54.62 29.40
N ASN A 991 -94.30 -55.87 29.56
CA ASN A 991 -95.21 -56.97 29.87
C ASN A 991 -95.51 -56.96 31.37
N LYS A 992 -96.73 -56.54 31.70
CA LYS A 992 -97.33 -56.64 33.03
C LYS A 992 -98.51 -57.64 32.94
N VAL A 993 -98.30 -58.89 33.36
CA VAL A 993 -99.32 -59.91 33.69
C VAL A 993 -98.66 -60.84 34.73
N LEU A 994 -98.91 -60.77 36.05
CA LEU A 994 -100.05 -61.22 36.89
C LEU A 994 -100.30 -62.76 36.96
N VAL A 995 -100.16 -63.28 38.20
CA VAL A 995 -100.62 -64.55 38.82
C VAL A 995 -99.76 -65.81 38.54
N GLY A 996 -99.29 -66.62 39.50
CA GLY A 996 -99.40 -66.63 40.96
C GLY A 996 -98.81 -67.93 41.57
N SER A 997 -98.46 -67.85 42.87
CA SER A 997 -98.28 -68.91 43.88
C SER A 997 -97.20 -70.00 43.72
N GLU A 998 -96.28 -70.07 44.69
CA GLU A 998 -96.40 -71.13 45.71
C GLU A 998 -95.75 -70.67 47.03
N LYS A 999 -96.67 -70.42 47.97
CA LYS A 999 -96.70 -69.34 48.95
C LYS A 999 -96.68 -67.92 48.39
#